data_AF-A0A5K3FPT6-F1
#
_entry.id   AF-A0A5K3FPT6-F1
#
_cell.length_a   1.000
_cell.length_b   1.000
_cell.length_c   1.000
_cell.angle_alpha   90.00
_cell.angle_beta   90.00
_cell.angle_gamma   90.00
#
_symmetry.space_group_name_H-M   'P 1'
#
loop_
_entity.id
_entity.type
_entity.pdbx_description
1 polymer ?
#
loop_
_entity_poly.entity_id
_entity_poly.type
_entity_poly.pdbx_seq_one_letter_code
_entity_poly.pdbx_strand_id
1 'polypeptide(L)'
;MTFLKMPWFVLQYNTRLHVTFPNYGRPAALGECAVENKVPFTRKVRLPPSVNSSITTSSDLRAEFLSYFKEKGHVMVAPSSVYPRRLEGSYFINAGMNQFKPLFLRNQICPSNSDLEFSRLTRAVNSQPCIRIGGRHDDLNDVGYDTCHHTMFEMLGNWSFGDYGKETACRQMWQFLTDVLGLPPSCLYVTYFGGCEELALPADDETRDIWLDIGISDQKLVSFGAESNFWRADQGSGGGLCGPSTEIHVDFAALSGRGDPNCARCMVNAGDARVVELWNCVFITHRMVEEAGSRIGLVPLPCLSVDTGMGLERLASVMQGTMTTYDTDAFLPLLNFIHSEAQRITSNSVPSYSSQYILPELSEDNSSNPLVGRTIDQEATAKPSRLSNILRAFALGHRDSATLPATKARPIMSDGGPVDYETLHRDIAYRLVADHSRALSVAMQDGLLPGRQGIGLKLRHLIHRSTRAAVLTGLDSATQPTLLQNLVSRGFSAAPFTPDIEGPSARSPTPALSAKQMGEIINQEVAGFVRRLGKLEDAFRACLSDGNDGDALTPHQVRGLMSGRYGEPVSWDMICAQSRWYGLRTPIEPSSPTSPSETAGQPKSPSAPTATKRLRTILKASPVTNDSNKYHVERVVQSGFSGASLAYAVPPLKSNLVALVYDDAADPKLVSDPIDFLEVISAQKLVGKRLGLLFDRTNFFSPCGGQASDVGFIKSPLSQKPVFQVSSVEKITENDSTVSSKGWVIHWVTCCEWNDEDLPLNSLILCPDSQVRLSLMQNHTAQHLLNWAFSVELPIRAAWVADAERDTPAEPRQSATTIYHGSRVGSDRYSIRLTLLETPEKLEAIVERVEARCRAAIEAKLPIVCQEMELADVVEKSFVKRFAWESYPQLVRVVCIGGDIETIGRSIDSPSSLYSAELCGGTHVHQTNDLVDVVIVGLRSRNQAVKEGIIPVSSNPPRIFFRPVCGHIWRARGQITELWTTDAFRGVQQIRRYSGGLYTG
;
A
#
# COMPACT_ATOMS: atom_id res chain seq x y z
N MET A 1 21.75 -64.08 -22.49
CA MET A 1 22.82 -64.59 -21.61
C MET A 1 22.38 -64.29 -20.18
N THR A 2 21.87 -65.27 -19.46
CA THR A 2 22.64 -66.03 -18.45
C THR A 2 23.19 -65.03 -17.40
N PHE A 3 22.48 -64.70 -16.32
CA PHE A 3 22.10 -65.53 -15.17
C PHE A 3 22.92 -65.13 -13.91
N LEU A 4 22.18 -64.99 -12.80
CA LEU A 4 22.50 -65.52 -11.45
C LEU A 4 23.35 -64.59 -10.57
N LYS A 5 23.09 -64.44 -9.27
CA LYS A 5 22.39 -65.32 -8.35
C LYS A 5 22.01 -64.52 -7.10
N MET A 6 20.71 -64.55 -6.78
CA MET A 6 20.08 -64.70 -5.46
C MET A 6 20.84 -65.78 -4.61
N PRO A 7 20.47 -66.23 -3.37
CA PRO A 7 19.34 -65.89 -2.48
C PRO A 7 19.58 -66.12 -0.94
N TRP A 8 18.49 -66.07 -0.16
CA TRP A 8 18.20 -66.77 1.13
C TRP A 8 18.49 -66.09 2.47
N PHE A 9 17.59 -66.05 3.46
CA PHE A 9 16.14 -66.34 3.67
C PHE A 9 15.98 -66.18 5.23
N VAL A 10 14.87 -65.76 5.84
CA VAL A 10 13.81 -66.64 6.39
C VAL A 10 12.89 -65.78 7.29
N LEU A 11 11.59 -65.78 6.93
CA LEU A 11 10.35 -65.82 7.73
C LEU A 11 10.16 -64.90 8.98
N GLN A 12 8.99 -64.29 9.21
CA GLN A 12 7.67 -64.94 9.23
C GLN A 12 6.49 -63.94 9.13
N TYR A 13 5.40 -64.41 8.53
CA TYR A 13 4.10 -63.79 8.23
C TYR A 13 3.26 -63.39 9.46
N ASN A 14 2.48 -62.30 9.37
CA ASN A 14 1.02 -62.42 9.27
C ASN A 14 0.30 -61.11 8.86
N THR A 15 -0.70 -61.32 8.03
CA THR A 15 -1.55 -60.39 7.27
C THR A 15 -2.47 -59.48 8.09
N ARG A 16 -2.58 -58.21 7.68
CA ARG A 16 -3.89 -57.53 7.48
C ARG A 16 -3.85 -56.72 6.18
N LEU A 17 -4.69 -57.13 5.25
CA LEU A 17 -5.01 -56.42 4.01
C LEU A 17 -5.71 -55.10 4.35
N HIS A 18 -5.12 -53.98 3.97
CA HIS A 18 -5.88 -52.78 3.61
C HIS A 18 -5.52 -52.44 2.16
N VAL A 19 -6.48 -52.66 1.28
CA VAL A 19 -6.40 -52.37 -0.15
C VAL A 19 -6.38 -50.85 -0.31
N THR A 20 -5.23 -50.28 -0.67
CA THR A 20 -5.12 -48.91 -1.16
C THR A 20 -5.22 -48.95 -2.69
N PHE A 21 -6.22 -48.24 -3.24
CA PHE A 21 -6.31 -48.04 -4.70
C PHE A 21 -5.28 -46.98 -5.14
N PRO A 22 -4.65 -47.13 -6.31
CA PRO A 22 -3.70 -46.16 -6.85
C PRO A 22 -4.44 -44.91 -7.36
N ASN A 23 -4.08 -43.73 -6.84
CA ASN A 23 -4.61 -42.43 -7.26
C ASN A 23 -3.99 -41.99 -8.59
N TYR A 24 -4.73 -42.19 -9.69
CA TYR A 24 -4.56 -41.45 -10.94
C TYR A 24 -5.95 -40.95 -11.37
N GLY A 25 -6.10 -39.64 -11.55
CA GLY A 25 -7.36 -38.98 -11.92
C GLY A 25 -8.07 -38.33 -10.73
N ARG A 26 -8.94 -37.34 -11.03
CA ARG A 26 -9.78 -36.56 -10.08
C ARG A 26 -10.06 -37.32 -8.78
N PRO A 27 -9.98 -36.67 -7.59
CA PRO A 27 -10.40 -37.33 -6.36
C PRO A 27 -11.77 -37.93 -6.61
N ALA A 28 -11.84 -39.26 -6.61
CA ALA A 28 -13.11 -39.96 -6.60
C ALA A 28 -13.91 -39.29 -5.49
N ALA A 29 -15.18 -38.96 -5.76
CA ALA A 29 -16.09 -38.42 -4.77
C ALA A 29 -16.00 -39.29 -3.51
N LEU A 30 -15.20 -38.83 -2.54
CA LEU A 30 -15.05 -39.45 -1.24
C LEU A 30 -16.37 -39.15 -0.55
N GLY A 31 -17.34 -40.03 -0.78
CA GLY A 31 -18.70 -40.05 -0.23
C GLY A 31 -19.32 -38.67 -0.05
N GLU A 32 -20.27 -38.29 -0.92
CA GLU A 32 -21.22 -37.26 -0.53
C GLU A 32 -21.68 -37.56 0.90
N CYS A 33 -21.44 -36.61 1.81
CA CYS A 33 -21.86 -36.75 3.19
C CYS A 33 -23.37 -36.87 3.16
N ALA A 34 -23.91 -38.08 3.31
CA ALA A 34 -25.35 -38.35 3.27
C ALA A 34 -26.11 -37.78 4.48
N VAL A 35 -25.44 -36.96 5.28
CA VAL A 35 -25.94 -36.40 6.52
C VAL A 35 -26.44 -34.99 6.24
N GLU A 36 -27.74 -34.79 6.42
CA GLU A 36 -28.32 -33.45 6.42
C GLU A 36 -27.71 -32.63 7.57
N ASN A 37 -26.80 -31.71 7.24
CA ASN A 37 -26.19 -30.78 8.20
C ASN A 37 -27.15 -29.63 8.55
N LYS A 38 -28.37 -29.96 9.00
CA LYS A 38 -29.37 -28.98 9.47
C LYS A 38 -29.14 -28.66 10.96
N VAL A 39 -27.98 -28.11 11.31
CA VAL A 39 -27.77 -27.56 12.66
C VAL A 39 -28.11 -26.07 12.62
N PRO A 40 -29.07 -25.59 13.43
CA PRO A 40 -29.35 -24.16 13.54
C PRO A 40 -28.09 -23.43 13.99
N PHE A 41 -27.77 -22.30 13.37
CA PHE A 41 -26.70 -21.44 13.85
C PHE A 41 -26.99 -21.00 15.29
N THR A 42 -26.08 -21.31 16.21
CA THR A 42 -26.21 -20.90 17.61
C THR A 42 -25.20 -19.80 17.91
N ARG A 43 -25.67 -18.60 18.26
CA ARG A 43 -24.81 -17.45 18.61
C ARG A 43 -23.68 -17.81 19.59
N LYS A 44 -24.00 -18.63 20.59
CA LYS A 44 -23.04 -19.17 21.56
C LYS A 44 -23.14 -20.68 21.66
N VAL A 45 -21.99 -21.33 21.77
CA VAL A 45 -21.84 -22.75 22.08
C VAL A 45 -21.30 -22.92 23.49
N ARG A 46 -21.70 -24.01 24.15
CA ARG A 46 -21.18 -24.36 25.47
C ARG A 46 -19.79 -24.97 25.31
N LEU A 47 -18.78 -24.34 25.91
CA LEU A 47 -17.42 -24.90 25.89
C LEU A 47 -17.31 -26.14 26.79
N PRO A 48 -16.52 -27.14 26.38
CA PRO A 48 -16.29 -28.34 27.18
C PRO A 48 -15.34 -28.03 28.36
N PRO A 49 -15.39 -28.79 29.46
CA PRO A 49 -14.55 -28.55 30.64
C PRO A 49 -13.03 -28.63 30.39
N SER A 50 -12.61 -29.25 29.28
CA SER A 50 -11.20 -29.32 28.89
C SER A 50 -10.65 -27.96 28.46
N VAL A 51 -11.49 -27.07 27.91
CA VAL A 51 -11.05 -25.76 27.43
C VAL A 51 -10.63 -24.91 28.62
N ASN A 52 -9.43 -24.35 28.52
CA ASN A 52 -8.84 -23.60 29.60
C ASN A 52 -9.53 -22.24 29.77
N SER A 53 -10.46 -22.17 30.72
CA SER A 53 -11.23 -20.96 30.99
C SER A 53 -10.41 -19.78 31.54
N SER A 54 -9.16 -19.99 31.93
CA SER A 54 -8.27 -18.91 32.38
C SER A 54 -7.62 -18.14 31.22
N ILE A 55 -7.68 -18.66 29.99
CA ILE A 55 -7.05 -18.08 28.80
C ILE A 55 -8.15 -17.88 27.74
N THR A 56 -8.97 -16.85 27.91
CA THR A 56 -10.18 -16.67 27.09
C THR A 56 -10.29 -15.31 26.43
N THR A 57 -9.76 -14.25 27.03
CA THR A 57 -9.81 -12.91 26.42
C THR A 57 -8.79 -12.81 25.28
N SER A 58 -9.04 -11.91 24.33
CA SER A 58 -8.10 -11.63 23.25
C SER A 58 -6.74 -11.18 23.78
N SER A 59 -6.69 -10.56 24.96
CA SER A 59 -5.45 -10.21 25.65
C SER A 59 -4.71 -11.44 26.18
N ASP A 60 -5.40 -12.32 26.90
CA ASP A 60 -4.80 -13.54 27.46
C ASP A 60 -4.28 -14.46 26.35
N LEU A 61 -5.07 -14.65 25.30
CA LEU A 61 -4.71 -15.50 24.17
C LEU A 61 -3.45 -15.00 23.43
N ARG A 62 -3.33 -13.68 23.24
CA ARG A 62 -2.13 -13.08 22.67
C ARG A 62 -0.93 -13.30 23.58
N ALA A 63 -1.07 -13.03 24.87
CA ALA A 63 0.02 -13.19 25.84
C ALA A 63 0.50 -14.66 25.93
N GLU A 64 -0.44 -15.60 25.99
CA GLU A 64 -0.15 -17.03 26.05
C GLU A 64 0.56 -17.51 24.78
N PHE A 65 0.09 -17.11 23.60
CA PHE A 65 0.73 -17.47 22.33
C PHE A 65 2.19 -16.99 22.28
N LEU A 66 2.43 -15.73 22.64
CA LEU A 66 3.78 -15.16 22.66
C LEU A 66 4.68 -15.87 23.68
N SER A 67 4.16 -16.14 24.88
CA SER A 67 4.91 -16.85 25.93
C SER A 67 5.27 -18.27 25.51
N TYR A 68 4.30 -19.03 25.00
CA TYR A 68 4.48 -20.39 24.55
C TYR A 68 5.60 -20.52 23.51
N PHE A 69 5.60 -19.68 22.47
CA PHE A 69 6.66 -19.75 21.45
C PHE A 69 7.99 -19.18 21.93
N LYS A 70 7.98 -18.20 22.84
CA LYS A 70 9.21 -17.75 23.51
C LYS A 70 9.88 -18.89 24.27
N GLU A 71 9.11 -19.73 24.98
CA GLU A 71 9.63 -20.94 25.65
C GLU A 71 10.16 -22.00 24.66
N LYS A 72 9.64 -22.03 23.42
CA LYS A 72 10.19 -22.84 22.33
C LYS A 72 11.41 -22.21 21.64
N GLY A 73 11.95 -21.12 22.18
CA GLY A 73 13.16 -20.46 21.69
C GLY A 73 12.94 -19.48 20.54
N HIS A 74 11.69 -19.07 20.28
CA HIS A 74 11.41 -17.98 19.34
C HIS A 74 11.75 -16.63 19.98
N VAL A 75 12.31 -15.73 19.20
CA VAL A 75 12.53 -14.33 19.63
C VAL A 75 11.21 -13.57 19.46
N MET A 76 10.76 -12.88 20.51
CA MET A 76 9.63 -11.96 20.38
C MET A 76 10.05 -10.75 19.54
N VAL A 77 9.26 -10.47 18.51
CA VAL A 77 9.47 -9.36 17.59
C VAL A 77 8.28 -8.41 17.71
N ALA A 78 8.56 -7.12 17.79
CA ALA A 78 7.50 -6.11 17.84
C ALA A 78 6.81 -5.99 16.48
N PRO A 79 5.50 -5.69 16.41
CA PRO A 79 4.79 -5.55 15.14
C PRO A 79 5.38 -4.43 14.27
N SER A 80 5.47 -4.67 12.97
CA SER A 80 5.80 -3.64 11.98
C SER A 80 4.63 -2.68 11.77
N SER A 81 4.91 -1.52 11.18
CA SER A 81 3.85 -0.64 10.69
C SER A 81 2.93 -1.37 9.69
N VAL A 82 1.63 -1.04 9.66
CA VAL A 82 0.69 -1.50 8.64
C VAL A 82 0.95 -0.89 7.26
N TYR A 83 1.85 0.11 7.18
CA TYR A 83 2.33 0.68 5.94
C TYR A 83 3.52 -0.15 5.38
N PRO A 84 3.40 -0.73 4.17
CA PRO A 84 4.47 -1.53 3.58
C PRO A 84 5.62 -0.66 3.08
N ARG A 85 6.81 -1.24 2.94
CA ARG A 85 7.96 -0.55 2.33
C ARG A 85 7.70 -0.28 0.86
N ARG A 86 8.31 0.79 0.33
CA ARG A 86 8.21 1.13 -1.09
C ARG A 86 8.75 -0.05 -1.92
N LEU A 87 8.06 -0.38 -3.02
CA LEU A 87 8.30 -1.54 -3.92
C LEU A 87 7.65 -2.86 -3.51
N GLU A 88 7.06 -2.98 -2.32
CA GLU A 88 6.35 -4.19 -1.88
C GLU A 88 4.94 -4.36 -2.45
N GLY A 89 4.59 -3.72 -3.59
CA GLY A 89 3.39 -4.01 -4.39
C GLY A 89 1.98 -3.94 -3.75
N SER A 90 1.84 -3.87 -2.42
CA SER A 90 0.59 -3.89 -1.66
C SER A 90 0.28 -2.49 -1.09
N TYR A 91 -0.99 -2.25 -0.78
CA TYR A 91 -1.40 -1.02 -0.09
C TYR A 91 -1.12 -1.08 1.41
N PHE A 92 -1.21 -2.27 2.02
CA PHE A 92 -1.02 -2.48 3.44
C PHE A 92 -0.21 -3.76 3.70
N ILE A 93 0.35 -3.88 4.91
CA ILE A 93 0.80 -5.16 5.45
C ILE A 93 -0.44 -6.04 5.70
N ASN A 94 -0.48 -7.18 5.02
CA ASN A 94 -1.62 -8.10 4.99
C ASN A 94 -1.34 -9.46 5.65
N ALA A 95 -0.09 -9.71 6.05
CA ALA A 95 0.37 -10.89 6.77
C ALA A 95 1.59 -10.56 7.66
N GLY A 96 1.77 -11.33 8.74
CA GLY A 96 2.88 -11.15 9.68
C GLY A 96 4.27 -11.38 9.07
N MET A 97 4.35 -12.25 8.06
CA MET A 97 5.60 -12.60 7.36
C MET A 97 6.22 -11.43 6.59
N ASN A 98 5.46 -10.38 6.30
CA ASN A 98 5.89 -9.34 5.37
C ASN A 98 7.18 -8.62 5.81
N GLN A 99 7.37 -8.46 7.12
CA GLN A 99 8.58 -7.86 7.69
C GLN A 99 9.82 -8.78 7.62
N PHE A 100 9.63 -10.08 7.37
CA PHE A 100 10.67 -11.10 7.33
C PHE A 100 11.03 -11.56 5.92
N LYS A 101 10.49 -10.95 4.85
CA LYS A 101 10.80 -11.27 3.45
C LYS A 101 12.31 -11.46 3.17
N PRO A 102 13.22 -10.59 3.65
CA PRO A 102 14.65 -10.77 3.41
C PRO A 102 15.23 -12.07 3.99
N LEU A 103 14.69 -12.54 5.13
CA LEU A 103 15.13 -13.77 5.79
C LEU A 103 14.76 -15.02 4.99
N PHE A 104 13.54 -15.06 4.42
CA PHE A 104 13.12 -16.14 3.53
C PHE A 104 13.97 -16.20 2.24
N LEU A 105 14.42 -15.04 1.76
CA LEU A 105 15.21 -14.92 0.53
C LEU A 105 16.74 -15.02 0.76
N ARG A 106 17.19 -15.07 2.02
CA ARG A 106 18.62 -15.14 2.43
C ARG A 106 19.55 -14.22 1.61
N ASN A 107 19.17 -12.95 1.45
CA ASN A 107 19.99 -11.88 0.84
C ASN A 107 20.58 -12.15 -0.56
N GLN A 108 19.79 -12.69 -1.50
CA GLN A 108 20.11 -12.47 -2.93
C GLN A 108 19.69 -11.07 -3.44
N ILE A 109 18.97 -10.27 -2.64
CA ILE A 109 18.47 -8.95 -3.04
C ILE A 109 18.71 -7.95 -1.90
N CYS A 110 19.80 -7.16 -2.05
CA CYS A 110 20.15 -5.92 -1.33
C CYS A 110 20.21 -5.92 0.22
N PRO A 111 21.42 -5.76 0.81
CA PRO A 111 21.62 -5.59 2.25
C PRO A 111 21.45 -4.12 2.65
N SER A 112 20.22 -3.67 2.91
CA SER A 112 20.00 -2.30 3.44
C SER A 112 19.55 -2.36 4.89
N ASN A 113 20.05 -1.41 5.70
CA ASN A 113 20.18 -1.42 7.17
C ASN A 113 19.05 -1.99 8.06
N SER A 114 17.84 -2.25 7.57
CA SER A 114 16.87 -3.08 8.30
C SER A 114 17.27 -4.56 8.39
N ASP A 115 18.13 -5.02 7.49
CA ASP A 115 18.55 -6.43 7.48
C ASP A 115 19.46 -6.75 8.66
N LEU A 116 20.18 -5.78 9.24
CA LEU A 116 21.05 -6.02 10.39
C LEU A 116 20.28 -6.44 11.65
N GLU A 117 19.13 -5.81 11.91
CA GLU A 117 18.32 -6.07 13.10
C GLU A 117 17.70 -7.49 13.08
N PHE A 118 17.27 -7.94 11.91
CA PHE A 118 16.67 -9.26 11.72
C PHE A 118 17.66 -10.34 11.25
N SER A 119 18.86 -9.99 10.76
CA SER A 119 19.83 -10.91 10.13
C SER A 119 20.20 -12.14 10.95
N ARG A 120 20.05 -12.06 12.27
CA ARG A 120 20.41 -13.12 13.23
C ARG A 120 19.21 -13.96 13.67
N LEU A 121 17.99 -13.60 13.25
CA LEU A 121 16.79 -14.34 13.62
C LEU A 121 16.75 -15.68 12.88
N THR A 122 16.75 -16.76 13.64
CA THR A 122 16.44 -18.11 13.15
C THR A 122 15.00 -18.51 13.44
N ARG A 123 14.40 -17.92 14.48
CA ARG A 123 13.01 -18.11 14.92
C ARG A 123 12.42 -16.78 15.39
N ALA A 124 11.16 -16.51 15.09
CA ALA A 124 10.48 -15.30 15.52
C ALA A 124 9.01 -15.57 15.91
N VAL A 125 8.46 -14.79 16.84
CA VAL A 125 7.04 -14.79 17.21
C VAL A 125 6.51 -13.36 17.37
N ASN A 126 5.29 -13.09 16.92
CA ASN A 126 4.66 -11.75 16.93
C ASN A 126 3.12 -11.86 16.90
N SER A 127 2.44 -10.77 17.29
CA SER A 127 1.05 -10.44 16.98
C SER A 127 1.01 -9.23 16.04
N GLN A 128 0.89 -9.45 14.73
CA GLN A 128 0.96 -8.40 13.71
C GLN A 128 -0.45 -7.89 13.33
N PRO A 129 -0.78 -6.61 13.52
CA PRO A 129 -1.93 -5.99 12.88
C PRO A 129 -1.81 -6.06 11.36
N CYS A 130 -2.81 -6.63 10.69
CA CYS A 130 -2.86 -6.82 9.25
C CYS A 130 -4.10 -6.12 8.69
N ILE A 131 -3.95 -5.36 7.60
CA ILE A 131 -5.07 -4.71 6.91
C ILE A 131 -5.27 -5.36 5.53
N ARG A 132 -6.48 -5.82 5.24
CA ARG A 132 -6.85 -6.48 3.97
C ARG A 132 -7.91 -5.68 3.22
N ILE A 133 -7.43 -4.68 2.47
CA ILE A 133 -8.27 -3.77 1.69
C ILE A 133 -7.63 -3.55 0.31
N GLY A 134 -8.24 -4.14 -0.72
CA GLY A 134 -7.74 -4.15 -2.09
C GLY A 134 -6.54 -5.08 -2.32
N GLY A 135 -6.24 -5.34 -3.60
CA GLY A 135 -5.22 -6.32 -4.00
C GLY A 135 -5.80 -7.73 -4.08
N ARG A 136 -4.94 -8.76 -3.97
CA ARG A 136 -5.37 -10.16 -4.05
C ARG A 136 -6.13 -10.64 -2.80
N HIS A 137 -5.78 -10.10 -1.63
CA HIS A 137 -6.43 -10.40 -0.36
C HIS A 137 -7.29 -9.19 0.03
N ASP A 138 -8.52 -9.15 -0.47
CA ASP A 138 -9.46 -8.05 -0.28
C ASP A 138 -10.74 -8.54 0.40
N ASP A 139 -10.78 -8.39 1.72
CA ASP A 139 -11.91 -8.84 2.54
C ASP A 139 -12.98 -7.74 2.65
N LEU A 140 -12.73 -6.53 2.11
CA LEU A 140 -13.54 -5.33 2.34
C LEU A 140 -15.03 -5.55 2.08
N ASN A 141 -15.37 -6.37 1.08
CA ASN A 141 -16.76 -6.59 0.72
C ASN A 141 -17.51 -7.51 1.68
N ASP A 142 -16.80 -8.44 2.35
CA ASP A 142 -17.38 -9.43 3.26
C ASP A 142 -17.52 -8.90 4.70
N VAL A 143 -16.67 -7.94 5.08
CA VAL A 143 -16.73 -7.28 6.40
C VAL A 143 -18.12 -6.75 6.73
N GLY A 144 -18.60 -7.13 7.91
CA GLY A 144 -19.90 -6.76 8.46
C GLY A 144 -21.07 -7.62 7.96
N TYR A 145 -20.87 -8.46 6.95
CA TYR A 145 -21.93 -9.32 6.38
C TYR A 145 -21.82 -10.78 6.84
N ASP A 146 -20.61 -11.28 7.10
CA ASP A 146 -20.41 -12.61 7.67
C ASP A 146 -19.89 -12.58 9.11
N THR A 147 -19.55 -13.76 9.63
CA THR A 147 -19.22 -14.00 11.03
C THR A 147 -17.74 -13.81 11.38
N CYS A 148 -16.83 -13.60 10.42
CA CYS A 148 -15.40 -13.68 10.73
C CYS A 148 -14.44 -12.80 9.90
N HIS A 149 -14.88 -12.12 8.85
CA HIS A 149 -14.01 -11.23 8.07
C HIS A 149 -13.93 -9.83 8.67
N HIS A 150 -12.73 -9.25 8.61
CA HIS A 150 -12.38 -7.95 9.18
C HIS A 150 -11.52 -7.14 8.23
N THR A 151 -11.62 -5.80 8.26
CA THR A 151 -10.68 -4.97 7.49
C THR A 151 -9.30 -4.95 8.13
N MET A 152 -9.27 -5.04 9.46
CA MET A 152 -8.07 -5.18 10.26
C MET A 152 -8.25 -6.27 11.30
N PHE A 153 -7.30 -7.19 11.38
CA PHE A 153 -7.24 -8.25 12.38
C PHE A 153 -5.79 -8.42 12.85
N GLU A 154 -5.60 -9.06 13.99
CA GLU A 154 -4.27 -9.41 14.47
C GLU A 154 -3.91 -10.83 14.06
N MET A 155 -2.80 -10.96 13.34
CA MET A 155 -2.23 -12.25 12.96
C MET A 155 -1.17 -12.64 14.00
N LEU A 156 -1.52 -13.63 14.83
CA LEU A 156 -0.56 -14.35 15.66
C LEU A 156 0.29 -15.22 14.73
N GLY A 157 1.60 -15.02 14.72
CA GLY A 157 2.49 -15.77 13.85
C GLY A 157 3.76 -16.22 14.56
N ASN A 158 4.23 -17.40 14.16
CA ASN A 158 5.54 -17.90 14.52
C ASN A 158 6.28 -18.34 13.24
N TRP A 159 7.57 -18.02 13.17
CA TRP A 159 8.39 -18.21 11.98
C TRP A 159 9.63 -19.02 12.29
N SER A 160 10.06 -19.80 11.30
CA SER A 160 11.34 -20.52 11.29
C SER A 160 12.06 -20.27 9.98
N PHE A 161 13.30 -19.79 10.05
CA PHE A 161 14.09 -19.40 8.88
C PHE A 161 15.15 -20.47 8.53
N GLY A 162 14.68 -21.70 8.36
CA GLY A 162 15.52 -22.88 8.09
C GLY A 162 16.12 -23.53 9.34
N ASP A 163 15.49 -23.34 10.50
CA ASP A 163 15.92 -23.93 11.77
C ASP A 163 15.13 -25.20 12.12
N TYR A 164 13.81 -25.20 11.94
CA TYR A 164 12.95 -26.37 12.08
C TYR A 164 11.96 -26.49 10.92
N GLY A 165 11.55 -27.72 10.61
CA GLY A 165 10.68 -28.05 9.48
C GLY A 165 9.25 -28.40 9.88
N LYS A 166 8.58 -29.18 9.01
CA LYS A 166 7.15 -29.47 9.10
C LYS A 166 6.74 -30.18 10.39
N GLU A 167 7.48 -31.21 10.78
CA GLU A 167 7.13 -32.02 11.96
C GLU A 167 7.06 -31.18 13.24
N THR A 168 8.11 -30.39 13.51
CA THR A 168 8.14 -29.51 14.67
C THR A 168 7.04 -28.47 14.63
N ALA A 169 6.76 -27.88 13.45
CA ALA A 169 5.68 -26.91 13.29
C ALA A 169 4.31 -27.50 13.64
N CYS A 170 3.95 -28.63 13.02
CA CYS A 170 2.67 -29.32 13.25
C CYS A 170 2.50 -29.73 14.72
N ARG A 171 3.55 -30.31 15.35
CA ARG A 171 3.51 -30.69 16.77
C ARG A 171 3.34 -29.49 17.69
N GLN A 172 4.05 -28.39 17.44
CA GLN A 172 3.94 -27.18 18.26
C GLN A 172 2.55 -26.54 18.15
N MET A 173 1.98 -26.47 16.94
CA MET A 173 0.62 -25.96 16.71
C MET A 173 -0.41 -26.82 17.43
N TRP A 174 -0.31 -28.14 17.29
CA TRP A 174 -1.22 -29.09 17.92
C TRP A 174 -1.19 -28.97 19.45
N GLN A 175 0.02 -29.03 20.05
CA GLN A 175 0.22 -28.89 21.49
C GLN A 175 -0.33 -27.58 22.05
N PHE A 176 -0.17 -26.47 21.33
CA PHE A 176 -0.74 -25.19 21.77
C PHE A 176 -2.27 -25.26 21.84
N LEU A 177 -2.93 -25.79 20.80
CA LEU A 177 -4.39 -25.88 20.76
C LEU A 177 -4.95 -26.90 21.77
N THR A 178 -4.36 -28.09 21.87
CA THR A 178 -4.91 -29.18 22.68
C THR A 178 -4.46 -29.15 24.13
N ASP A 179 -3.18 -28.89 24.38
CA ASP A 179 -2.60 -29.06 25.72
C ASP A 179 -2.60 -27.74 26.49
N VAL A 180 -2.29 -26.62 25.82
CA VAL A 180 -2.26 -25.29 26.46
C VAL A 180 -3.67 -24.69 26.55
N LEU A 181 -4.38 -24.63 25.41
CA LEU A 181 -5.73 -24.07 25.36
C LEU A 181 -6.83 -25.08 25.70
N GLY A 182 -6.53 -26.38 25.69
CA GLY A 182 -7.49 -27.40 26.12
C GLY A 182 -8.59 -27.72 25.10
N LEU A 183 -8.41 -27.35 23.82
CA LEU A 183 -9.37 -27.68 22.78
C LEU A 183 -9.42 -29.20 22.57
N PRO A 184 -10.61 -29.83 22.60
CA PRO A 184 -10.72 -31.25 22.34
C PRO A 184 -10.25 -31.60 20.93
N PRO A 185 -9.37 -32.59 20.73
CA PRO A 185 -9.00 -33.08 19.40
C PRO A 185 -10.21 -33.44 18.50
N SER A 186 -11.32 -33.84 19.14
CA SER A 186 -12.58 -34.18 18.46
C SER A 186 -13.26 -33.01 17.76
N CYS A 187 -12.92 -31.74 18.05
CA CYS A 187 -13.46 -30.59 17.31
C CYS A 187 -12.54 -30.12 16.17
N LEU A 188 -11.30 -30.63 16.10
CA LEU A 188 -10.30 -30.19 15.14
C LEU A 188 -10.34 -31.02 13.85
N TYR A 189 -10.23 -30.34 12.71
CA TYR A 189 -9.97 -30.91 11.39
C TYR A 189 -8.68 -30.32 10.87
N VAL A 190 -7.95 -31.06 10.05
CA VAL A 190 -6.69 -30.63 9.48
C VAL A 190 -6.66 -30.86 7.99
N THR A 191 -6.08 -29.92 7.26
CA THR A 191 -5.92 -30.02 5.81
C THR A 191 -4.46 -30.18 5.42
N TYR A 192 -4.18 -30.78 4.26
CA TYR A 192 -2.84 -30.85 3.68
C TYR A 192 -2.89 -30.70 2.16
N PHE A 193 -1.77 -30.32 1.58
CA PHE A 193 -1.65 -30.14 0.13
C PHE A 193 -1.73 -31.47 -0.62
N GLY A 194 -2.78 -31.64 -1.42
CA GLY A 194 -3.06 -32.82 -2.25
C GLY A 194 -2.32 -32.84 -3.59
N GLY A 195 -1.47 -31.86 -3.88
CA GLY A 195 -0.73 -31.76 -5.13
C GLY A 195 -1.38 -30.82 -6.15
N CYS A 196 -0.63 -30.48 -7.19
CA CYS A 196 -1.10 -29.64 -8.29
C CYS A 196 -0.40 -30.05 -9.59
N GLU A 197 -1.13 -30.70 -10.49
CA GLU A 197 -0.61 -31.14 -11.79
C GLU A 197 -0.19 -29.95 -12.67
N GLU A 198 -0.94 -28.84 -12.63
CA GLU A 198 -0.63 -27.61 -13.38
C GLU A 198 0.72 -27.00 -13.01
N LEU A 199 1.13 -27.13 -11.74
CA LEU A 199 2.42 -26.65 -11.23
C LEU A 199 3.47 -27.76 -11.16
N ALA A 200 3.15 -28.98 -11.62
CA ALA A 200 3.99 -30.17 -11.50
C ALA A 200 4.45 -30.45 -10.06
N LEU A 201 3.59 -30.18 -9.06
CA LEU A 201 3.87 -30.41 -7.66
C LEU A 201 3.14 -31.67 -7.15
N PRO A 202 3.85 -32.63 -6.50
CA PRO A 202 3.22 -33.79 -5.90
C PRO A 202 2.44 -33.41 -4.64
N ALA A 203 1.62 -34.35 -4.16
CA ALA A 203 0.99 -34.24 -2.85
C ALA A 203 2.04 -34.17 -1.73
N ASP A 204 1.74 -33.42 -0.67
CA ASP A 204 2.58 -33.31 0.52
C ASP A 204 2.32 -34.46 1.49
N ASP A 205 2.74 -35.66 1.07
CA ASP A 205 2.59 -36.90 1.84
C ASP A 205 3.32 -36.85 3.19
N GLU A 206 4.43 -36.09 3.28
CA GLU A 206 5.18 -35.88 4.52
C GLU A 206 4.29 -35.21 5.58
N THR A 207 3.62 -34.11 5.22
CA THR A 207 2.71 -33.41 6.13
C THR A 207 1.53 -34.28 6.54
N ARG A 208 0.98 -35.07 5.61
CA ARG A 208 -0.08 -36.05 5.91
C ARG A 208 0.38 -37.04 6.99
N ASP A 209 1.56 -37.64 6.78
CA ASP A 209 2.06 -38.70 7.67
C ASP A 209 2.42 -38.14 9.05
N ILE A 210 2.94 -36.90 9.14
CA ILE A 210 3.15 -36.19 10.41
C ILE A 210 1.83 -36.04 11.18
N TRP A 211 0.75 -35.62 10.53
CA TRP A 211 -0.54 -35.44 11.21
C TRP A 211 -1.16 -36.76 11.69
N LEU A 212 -0.98 -37.83 10.91
CA LEU A 212 -1.39 -39.18 11.33
C LEU A 212 -0.58 -39.65 12.55
N ASP A 213 0.72 -39.40 12.57
CA ASP A 213 1.59 -39.74 13.71
C ASP A 213 1.27 -38.92 14.98
N ILE A 214 0.90 -37.65 14.83
CA ILE A 214 0.37 -36.83 15.94
C ILE A 214 -0.92 -37.44 16.54
N GLY A 215 -1.63 -38.28 15.79
CA GLY A 215 -2.82 -39.00 16.23
C GLY A 215 -4.13 -38.47 15.65
N ILE A 216 -4.08 -37.67 14.58
CA ILE A 216 -5.29 -37.25 13.88
C ILE A 216 -5.86 -38.43 13.10
N SER A 217 -7.17 -38.68 13.27
CA SER A 217 -7.86 -39.70 12.49
C SER A 217 -7.93 -39.31 11.02
N ASP A 218 -7.77 -40.27 10.12
CA ASP A 218 -7.88 -40.08 8.66
C ASP A 218 -9.20 -39.39 8.24
N GLN A 219 -10.31 -39.64 8.96
CA GLN A 219 -11.60 -38.98 8.72
C GLN A 219 -11.58 -37.46 8.92
N LYS A 220 -10.64 -36.94 9.70
CA LYS A 220 -10.47 -35.52 10.03
C LYS A 220 -9.29 -34.88 9.29
N LEU A 221 -8.55 -35.66 8.51
CA LEU A 221 -7.45 -35.20 7.66
C LEU A 221 -7.92 -35.10 6.21
N VAL A 222 -7.93 -33.89 5.65
CA VAL A 222 -8.52 -33.59 4.34
C VAL A 222 -7.46 -33.07 3.36
N SER A 223 -7.45 -33.55 2.12
CA SER A 223 -6.55 -33.03 1.09
C SER A 223 -7.24 -31.99 0.22
N PHE A 224 -6.59 -30.86 -0.05
CA PHE A 224 -7.03 -29.89 -1.07
C PHE A 224 -5.93 -29.54 -2.06
N GLY A 225 -6.30 -29.03 -3.23
CA GLY A 225 -5.37 -28.61 -4.26
C GLY A 225 -4.75 -27.23 -3.97
N ALA A 226 -4.18 -26.63 -5.02
CA ALA A 226 -3.49 -25.35 -4.92
C ALA A 226 -4.41 -24.15 -4.62
N GLU A 227 -5.72 -24.32 -4.78
CA GLU A 227 -6.74 -23.33 -4.44
C GLU A 227 -6.86 -23.07 -2.93
N SER A 228 -6.52 -24.05 -2.09
CA SER A 228 -6.61 -23.94 -0.62
C SER A 228 -5.27 -24.19 0.06
N ASN A 229 -4.60 -25.31 -0.26
CA ASN A 229 -3.38 -25.73 0.45
C ASN A 229 -2.07 -25.40 -0.27
N PHE A 230 -2.06 -24.37 -1.12
CA PHE A 230 -0.82 -23.84 -1.70
C PHE A 230 -0.80 -22.32 -1.61
N TRP A 231 -0.01 -21.81 -0.67
CA TRP A 231 0.11 -20.38 -0.48
C TRP A 231 1.14 -19.80 -1.45
N ARG A 232 0.83 -18.63 -2.00
CA ARG A 232 1.72 -17.92 -2.92
C ARG A 232 1.53 -16.42 -2.78
N ALA A 233 2.62 -15.66 -2.69
CA ALA A 233 2.60 -14.21 -2.70
C ALA A 233 2.71 -13.65 -4.13
N ASP A 234 2.21 -12.43 -4.36
CA ASP A 234 2.43 -11.77 -5.65
C ASP A 234 3.91 -11.43 -5.83
N GLN A 235 4.38 -11.34 -7.09
CA GLN A 235 5.77 -11.02 -7.42
C GLN A 235 6.22 -9.70 -6.79
N GLY A 236 5.38 -8.66 -6.88
CA GLY A 236 5.64 -7.37 -6.27
C GLY A 236 5.53 -7.40 -4.75
N SER A 237 4.50 -8.07 -4.22
CA SER A 237 4.12 -7.92 -2.81
C SER A 237 4.70 -8.93 -1.83
N GLY A 238 5.13 -10.10 -2.26
CA GLY A 238 5.89 -11.02 -1.40
C GLY A 238 7.04 -11.69 -2.11
N GLY A 239 7.60 -11.03 -3.14
CA GLY A 239 8.78 -11.52 -3.86
C GLY A 239 8.56 -12.82 -4.61
N GLY A 240 7.30 -13.23 -4.81
CA GLY A 240 6.94 -14.52 -5.38
C GLY A 240 7.11 -15.72 -4.43
N LEU A 241 7.33 -15.52 -3.13
CA LEU A 241 7.44 -16.63 -2.16
C LEU A 241 6.19 -17.51 -2.18
N CYS A 242 6.37 -18.82 -2.14
CA CYS A 242 5.28 -19.79 -2.20
C CYS A 242 5.65 -21.16 -1.62
N GLY A 243 4.64 -21.98 -1.36
CA GLY A 243 4.81 -23.35 -0.93
C GLY A 243 3.51 -24.03 -0.49
N PRO A 244 3.55 -25.35 -0.25
CA PRO A 244 2.41 -26.08 0.28
C PRO A 244 2.07 -25.58 1.69
N SER A 245 0.81 -25.73 2.08
CA SER A 245 0.34 -25.36 3.41
C SER A 245 -0.54 -26.44 4.04
N THR A 246 -0.73 -26.33 5.34
CA THR A 246 -1.65 -27.11 6.16
C THR A 246 -2.45 -26.16 7.03
N GLU A 247 -3.73 -26.43 7.21
CA GLU A 247 -4.62 -25.58 8.00
C GLU A 247 -5.31 -26.41 9.09
N ILE A 248 -5.60 -25.78 10.22
CA ILE A 248 -6.41 -26.36 11.30
C ILE A 248 -7.75 -25.63 11.33
N HIS A 249 -8.84 -26.40 11.29
CA HIS A 249 -10.22 -25.91 11.37
C HIS A 249 -10.91 -26.39 12.64
N VAL A 250 -11.83 -25.58 13.16
CA VAL A 250 -12.64 -25.91 14.33
C VAL A 250 -14.10 -26.08 13.93
N ASP A 251 -14.69 -27.21 14.28
CA ASP A 251 -16.14 -27.45 14.23
C ASP A 251 -16.80 -27.00 15.54
N PHE A 252 -17.59 -25.92 15.49
CA PHE A 252 -18.30 -25.38 16.65
C PHE A 252 -19.33 -26.36 17.25
N ALA A 253 -19.93 -27.24 16.45
CA ALA A 253 -20.88 -28.22 16.98
C ALA A 253 -20.16 -29.30 17.80
N ALA A 254 -19.06 -29.84 17.29
CA ALA A 254 -18.22 -30.78 18.03
C ALA A 254 -17.58 -30.11 19.27
N LEU A 255 -17.21 -28.82 19.18
CA LEU A 255 -16.74 -28.04 20.31
C LEU A 255 -17.80 -27.93 21.41
N SER A 256 -19.09 -27.90 21.06
CA SER A 256 -20.18 -27.74 22.03
C SER A 256 -20.36 -28.92 23.01
N GLY A 257 -19.58 -29.99 22.86
CA GLY A 257 -19.66 -31.21 23.67
C GLY A 257 -20.90 -32.06 23.38
N ARG A 258 -21.74 -31.65 22.43
CA ARG A 258 -22.73 -32.54 21.82
C ARG A 258 -21.94 -33.54 21.00
N GLY A 259 -21.95 -34.82 21.40
CA GLY A 259 -21.41 -35.90 20.57
C GLY A 259 -22.18 -35.94 19.26
N ASP A 260 -21.72 -35.19 18.27
CA ASP A 260 -22.39 -35.07 16.99
C ASP A 260 -22.01 -36.29 16.13
N PRO A 261 -22.98 -37.14 15.74
CA PRO A 261 -22.74 -38.20 14.76
C PRO A 261 -22.43 -37.64 13.36
N ASN A 262 -22.60 -36.33 13.12
CA ASN A 262 -22.50 -35.72 11.80
C ASN A 262 -21.06 -35.25 11.52
N CYS A 263 -20.51 -35.78 10.42
CA CYS A 263 -19.18 -35.44 9.94
C CYS A 263 -19.14 -34.01 9.36
N ALA A 264 -18.24 -33.17 9.88
CA ALA A 264 -18.02 -31.81 9.37
C ALA A 264 -16.99 -31.73 8.23
N ARG A 265 -16.49 -32.88 7.77
CA ARG A 265 -15.45 -32.97 6.73
C ARG A 265 -15.83 -32.24 5.44
N CYS A 266 -17.08 -32.33 5.00
CA CYS A 266 -17.57 -31.66 3.79
C CYS A 266 -17.73 -30.14 3.94
N MET A 267 -17.66 -29.61 5.16
CA MET A 267 -17.78 -28.17 5.45
C MET A 267 -16.41 -27.48 5.55
N VAL A 268 -15.31 -28.24 5.68
CA VAL A 268 -13.95 -27.71 5.68
C VAL A 268 -13.68 -27.00 4.36
N ASN A 269 -13.24 -25.73 4.42
CA ASN A 269 -13.03 -24.86 3.26
C ASN A 269 -14.27 -24.62 2.35
N ALA A 270 -15.48 -24.90 2.85
CA ALA A 270 -16.74 -24.67 2.13
C ALA A 270 -17.40 -23.30 2.43
N GLY A 271 -16.82 -22.49 3.33
CA GLY A 271 -17.38 -21.20 3.74
C GLY A 271 -18.56 -21.29 4.72
N ASP A 272 -18.71 -22.43 5.40
CA ASP A 272 -19.78 -22.65 6.38
C ASP A 272 -19.44 -22.00 7.74
N ALA A 273 -20.38 -21.26 8.33
CA ALA A 273 -20.19 -20.58 9.61
C ALA A 273 -19.95 -21.53 10.82
N ARG A 274 -20.30 -22.82 10.69
CA ARG A 274 -20.04 -23.86 11.69
C ARG A 274 -18.57 -24.28 11.75
N VAL A 275 -17.85 -24.20 10.63
CA VAL A 275 -16.47 -24.67 10.52
C VAL A 275 -15.56 -23.51 10.14
N VAL A 276 -14.75 -23.06 11.09
CA VAL A 276 -13.85 -21.92 10.90
C VAL A 276 -12.41 -22.37 10.76
N GLU A 277 -11.70 -21.85 9.76
CA GLU A 277 -10.25 -21.96 9.67
C GLU A 277 -9.61 -21.13 10.79
N LEU A 278 -8.87 -21.80 11.68
CA LEU A 278 -8.26 -21.19 12.85
C LEU A 278 -6.80 -20.80 12.61
N TRP A 279 -6.01 -21.71 12.05
CA TRP A 279 -4.56 -21.56 11.93
C TRP A 279 -4.02 -22.13 10.61
N ASN A 280 -3.34 -21.30 9.83
CA ASN A 280 -2.64 -21.70 8.61
C ASN A 280 -1.12 -21.80 8.85
N CYS A 281 -0.49 -22.83 8.30
CA CYS A 281 0.95 -23.05 8.32
C CYS A 281 1.45 -23.30 6.90
N VAL A 282 2.24 -22.36 6.40
CA VAL A 282 2.84 -22.37 5.08
C VAL A 282 4.29 -22.85 5.17
N PHE A 283 4.62 -23.83 4.34
CA PHE A 283 5.96 -24.35 4.17
C PHE A 283 6.61 -23.66 2.97
N ILE A 284 7.23 -22.51 3.23
CA ILE A 284 7.86 -21.69 2.19
C ILE A 284 9.07 -22.45 1.64
N THR A 285 8.95 -22.89 0.39
CA THR A 285 9.88 -23.82 -0.28
C THR A 285 10.32 -23.31 -1.66
N HIS A 286 9.53 -22.44 -2.28
CA HIS A 286 9.77 -21.99 -3.64
C HIS A 286 9.56 -20.49 -3.80
N ARG A 287 10.09 -19.97 -4.89
CA ARG A 287 9.81 -18.65 -5.44
C ARG A 287 9.23 -18.81 -6.84
N MET A 288 8.05 -18.25 -7.08
CA MET A 288 7.49 -18.14 -8.43
C MET A 288 8.35 -17.20 -9.27
N VAL A 289 8.52 -17.50 -10.56
CA VAL A 289 9.18 -16.63 -11.54
C VAL A 289 8.34 -16.62 -12.81
N GLU A 290 8.12 -15.44 -13.40
CA GLU A 290 7.46 -15.34 -14.70
C GLU A 290 8.44 -15.69 -15.82
N GLU A 291 8.15 -16.75 -16.57
CA GLU A 291 8.90 -17.13 -17.77
C GLU A 291 8.27 -16.52 -19.03
N ALA A 292 9.05 -16.43 -20.12
CA ALA A 292 8.56 -15.92 -21.40
C ALA A 292 7.35 -16.73 -21.89
N GLY A 293 6.22 -16.06 -22.15
CA GLY A 293 4.98 -16.69 -22.62
C GLY A 293 3.94 -17.02 -21.53
N SER A 294 3.95 -16.31 -20.39
CA SER A 294 2.96 -16.44 -19.30
C SER A 294 2.96 -17.77 -18.55
N ARG A 295 4.04 -18.57 -18.66
CA ARG A 295 4.25 -19.75 -17.82
C ARG A 295 4.85 -19.33 -16.48
N ILE A 296 4.32 -19.89 -15.40
CA ILE A 296 4.82 -19.68 -14.03
C ILE A 296 5.86 -20.78 -13.76
N GLY A 297 7.12 -20.39 -13.62
CA GLY A 297 8.19 -21.27 -13.14
C GLY A 297 8.28 -21.25 -11.61
N LEU A 298 8.69 -22.35 -11.00
CA LEU A 298 8.98 -22.45 -9.56
C LEU A 298 10.48 -22.66 -9.36
N VAL A 299 11.12 -21.76 -8.63
CA VAL A 299 12.53 -21.86 -8.26
C VAL A 299 12.62 -22.28 -6.79
N PRO A 300 13.28 -23.40 -6.45
CA PRO A 300 13.39 -23.83 -5.07
C PRO A 300 14.25 -22.86 -4.24
N LEU A 301 13.85 -22.67 -2.98
CA LEU A 301 14.61 -21.91 -1.99
C LEU A 301 15.67 -22.80 -1.33
N PRO A 302 16.78 -22.22 -0.83
CA PRO A 302 17.90 -22.98 -0.26
C PRO A 302 17.55 -23.72 1.04
N CYS A 303 16.48 -23.30 1.72
CA CYS A 303 15.99 -23.95 2.93
C CYS A 303 14.47 -23.87 2.98
N LEU A 304 13.86 -24.90 3.57
CA LEU A 304 12.47 -24.85 4.02
C LEU A 304 12.34 -23.80 5.13
N SER A 305 11.34 -22.93 5.03
CA SER A 305 10.96 -22.03 6.12
C SER A 305 9.52 -22.28 6.53
N VAL A 306 9.22 -22.01 7.79
CA VAL A 306 7.87 -22.11 8.36
C VAL A 306 7.32 -20.71 8.54
N ASP A 307 6.13 -20.48 8.02
CA ASP A 307 5.36 -19.25 8.18
C ASP A 307 3.95 -19.61 8.65
N THR A 308 3.60 -19.23 9.88
CA THR A 308 2.26 -19.49 10.40
C THR A 308 1.47 -18.20 10.60
N GLY A 309 0.15 -18.30 10.47
CA GLY A 309 -0.78 -17.22 10.75
C GLY A 309 -2.07 -17.75 11.37
N MET A 310 -2.35 -17.33 12.61
CA MET A 310 -3.60 -17.57 13.32
C MET A 310 -4.29 -16.23 13.60
N GLY A 311 -5.56 -16.10 13.22
CA GLY A 311 -6.33 -14.89 13.49
C GLY A 311 -6.73 -14.81 14.96
N LEU A 312 -6.25 -13.79 15.69
CA LEU A 312 -6.56 -13.61 17.11
C LEU A 312 -8.07 -13.52 17.35
N GLU A 313 -8.78 -12.78 16.50
CA GLU A 313 -10.25 -12.61 16.58
C GLU A 313 -10.99 -13.95 16.42
N ARG A 314 -10.52 -14.82 15.52
CA ARG A 314 -11.10 -16.17 15.33
C ARG A 314 -10.81 -17.06 16.53
N LEU A 315 -9.58 -17.00 17.05
CA LEU A 315 -9.20 -17.74 18.26
C LEU A 315 -10.02 -17.31 19.48
N ALA A 316 -10.22 -16.00 19.67
CA ALA A 316 -11.10 -15.47 20.71
C ALA A 316 -12.53 -15.98 20.56
N SER A 317 -13.05 -16.03 19.34
CA SER A 317 -14.38 -16.58 19.04
C SER A 317 -14.50 -18.04 19.48
N VAL A 318 -13.52 -18.87 19.13
CA VAL A 318 -13.46 -20.29 19.53
C VAL A 318 -13.37 -20.43 21.06
N MET A 319 -12.47 -19.70 21.70
CA MET A 319 -12.18 -19.82 23.13
C MET A 319 -13.23 -19.17 24.04
N GLN A 320 -14.10 -18.32 23.49
CA GLN A 320 -15.26 -17.75 24.18
C GLN A 320 -16.57 -18.45 23.80
N GLY A 321 -16.51 -19.42 22.88
CA GLY A 321 -17.67 -20.16 22.41
C GLY A 321 -18.68 -19.29 21.67
N THR A 322 -18.23 -18.27 20.95
CA THR A 322 -19.08 -17.45 20.07
C THR A 322 -18.89 -17.90 18.63
N MET A 323 -19.98 -18.01 17.86
CA MET A 323 -19.89 -18.38 16.42
C MET A 323 -19.59 -17.18 15.50
N THR A 324 -19.37 -16.00 16.09
CA THR A 324 -18.96 -14.79 15.38
C THR A 324 -17.89 -14.05 16.16
N THR A 325 -16.91 -13.53 15.45
CA THR A 325 -15.81 -12.74 16.01
C THR A 325 -16.29 -11.40 16.58
N TYR A 326 -17.42 -10.88 16.09
CA TYR A 326 -18.01 -9.62 16.58
C TYR A 326 -18.66 -9.73 17.96
N ASP A 327 -18.93 -10.96 18.43
CA ASP A 327 -19.50 -11.22 19.77
C ASP A 327 -18.43 -11.46 20.84
N THR A 328 -17.16 -11.22 20.52
CA THR A 328 -16.03 -11.41 21.43
C THR A 328 -15.72 -10.15 22.25
N ASP A 329 -14.84 -10.31 23.23
CA ASP A 329 -14.24 -9.20 23.98
C ASP A 329 -13.54 -8.14 23.11
N ALA A 330 -13.09 -8.52 21.91
CA ALA A 330 -12.46 -7.58 20.97
C ALA A 330 -13.43 -6.54 20.39
N PHE A 331 -14.74 -6.86 20.29
CA PHE A 331 -15.73 -6.01 19.62
C PHE A 331 -16.86 -5.54 20.53
N LEU A 332 -17.34 -6.35 21.47
CA LEU A 332 -18.46 -5.98 22.36
C LEU A 332 -18.29 -4.62 23.05
N PRO A 333 -17.09 -4.24 23.58
CA PRO A 333 -16.89 -2.91 24.15
C PRO A 333 -17.08 -1.77 23.14
N LEU A 334 -16.68 -1.97 21.89
CA LEU A 334 -16.86 -1.00 20.80
C LEU A 334 -18.33 -0.89 20.41
N LEU A 335 -19.02 -2.03 20.27
CA LEU A 335 -20.44 -2.08 19.93
C LEU A 335 -21.31 -1.40 21.00
N ASN A 336 -21.01 -1.63 22.28
CA ASN A 336 -21.69 -0.95 23.40
C ASN A 336 -21.44 0.56 23.38
N PHE A 337 -20.21 0.97 23.09
CA PHE A 337 -19.90 2.40 22.98
C PHE A 337 -20.61 3.05 21.79
N ILE A 338 -20.66 2.37 20.63
CA ILE A 338 -21.43 2.84 19.47
C ILE A 338 -22.89 3.06 19.86
N HIS A 339 -23.49 2.11 20.60
CA HIS A 339 -24.87 2.22 21.04
C HIS A 339 -25.11 3.45 21.94
N SER A 340 -24.29 3.61 22.98
CA SER A 340 -24.38 4.77 23.89
C SER A 340 -24.18 6.10 23.14
N GLU A 341 -23.25 6.12 22.20
CA GLU A 341 -22.92 7.32 21.45
C GLU A 341 -23.99 7.67 20.41
N ALA A 342 -24.57 6.66 19.76
CA ALA A 342 -25.70 6.83 18.85
C ALA A 342 -26.93 7.40 19.56
N GLN A 343 -27.25 6.93 20.77
CA GLN A 343 -28.32 7.51 21.60
C GLN A 343 -28.05 8.98 21.91
N ARG A 344 -26.81 9.32 22.24
CA ARG A 344 -26.39 10.70 22.54
C ARG A 344 -26.49 11.62 21.32
N ILE A 345 -26.04 11.16 20.15
CA ILE A 345 -26.00 11.95 18.91
C ILE A 345 -27.41 12.18 18.36
N THR A 346 -28.23 11.13 18.32
CA THR A 346 -29.55 11.18 17.66
C THR A 346 -30.66 11.68 18.58
N SER A 347 -30.42 11.76 19.89
CA SER A 347 -31.44 12.07 20.90
C SER A 347 -32.67 11.16 20.83
N ASN A 348 -32.51 9.94 20.28
CA ASN A 348 -33.56 8.95 20.09
C ASN A 348 -33.19 7.63 20.78
N SER A 349 -34.21 6.81 21.06
CA SER A 349 -34.00 5.42 21.48
C SER A 349 -33.51 4.61 20.26
N VAL A 350 -32.20 4.43 20.17
CA VAL A 350 -31.56 3.59 19.16
C VAL A 350 -31.51 2.16 19.72
N PRO A 351 -31.98 1.13 18.99
CA PRO A 351 -31.88 -0.25 19.46
C PRO A 351 -30.41 -0.71 19.56
N SER A 352 -30.11 -1.56 20.54
CA SER A 352 -28.79 -2.16 20.70
C SER A 352 -28.48 -3.19 19.62
N TYR A 353 -27.20 -3.53 19.50
CA TYR A 353 -26.73 -4.62 18.64
C TYR A 353 -27.35 -5.96 19.05
N SER A 354 -27.94 -6.67 18.09
CA SER A 354 -28.65 -7.95 18.33
C SER A 354 -27.91 -9.19 17.83
N SER A 355 -26.80 -9.02 17.10
CA SER A 355 -26.02 -10.10 16.50
C SER A 355 -26.78 -10.95 15.47
N GLN A 356 -27.56 -10.28 14.62
CA GLN A 356 -28.25 -10.89 13.49
C GLN A 356 -27.33 -11.00 12.26
N TYR A 357 -27.41 -12.14 11.57
CA TYR A 357 -26.70 -12.44 10.32
C TYR A 357 -27.66 -13.12 9.33
N ILE A 358 -27.37 -12.95 8.04
CA ILE A 358 -27.94 -13.81 7.00
C ILE A 358 -26.99 -14.99 6.83
N LEU A 359 -27.52 -16.20 6.98
CA LEU A 359 -26.81 -17.42 6.62
C LEU A 359 -27.14 -17.77 5.16
N PRO A 360 -26.16 -18.17 4.34
CA PRO A 360 -26.45 -18.84 3.09
C PRO A 360 -27.27 -20.11 3.41
N GLU A 361 -28.41 -20.32 2.75
CA GLU A 361 -29.04 -21.65 2.80
C GLU A 361 -28.07 -22.66 2.20
N LEU A 362 -27.87 -23.78 2.90
CA LEU A 362 -27.26 -24.99 2.34
C LEU A 362 -28.16 -25.42 1.18
N SER A 363 -27.77 -25.15 -0.07
CA SER A 363 -28.55 -25.56 -1.23
C SER A 363 -28.68 -27.07 -1.26
N GLU A 364 -29.91 -27.57 -1.22
CA GLU A 364 -30.25 -28.88 -1.80
C GLU A 364 -29.84 -28.83 -3.28
N ASP A 365 -29.10 -29.84 -3.75
CA ASP A 365 -28.48 -29.98 -5.07
C ASP A 365 -27.20 -29.16 -5.34
N ASN A 366 -26.06 -29.71 -4.90
CA ASN A 366 -24.73 -29.42 -5.47
C ASN A 366 -24.20 -30.59 -6.32
N SER A 367 -25.08 -31.32 -7.00
CA SER A 367 -24.71 -32.30 -8.04
C SER A 367 -24.75 -31.72 -9.46
N SER A 368 -24.58 -30.41 -9.64
CA SER A 368 -24.22 -29.86 -10.96
C SER A 368 -23.75 -28.41 -10.86
N ASN A 369 -22.47 -28.20 -11.13
CA ASN A 369 -22.00 -26.92 -11.67
C ASN A 369 -22.09 -27.03 -13.21
N PRO A 370 -22.93 -26.26 -13.93
CA PRO A 370 -22.87 -26.22 -15.37
C PRO A 370 -22.42 -24.84 -15.84
N LEU A 371 -21.12 -24.69 -16.08
CA LEU A 371 -20.62 -23.81 -17.13
C LEU A 371 -19.82 -24.63 -18.14
N VAL A 372 -20.49 -25.56 -18.83
CA VAL A 372 -20.06 -26.03 -20.16
C VAL A 372 -21.29 -26.36 -21.01
N GLY A 373 -21.56 -25.50 -22.00
CA GLY A 373 -22.23 -25.77 -23.28
C GLY A 373 -23.54 -26.57 -23.31
N ARG A 374 -24.65 -25.90 -23.65
CA ARG A 374 -25.68 -26.45 -24.56
C ARG A 374 -26.53 -25.33 -25.19
N THR A 375 -26.93 -25.60 -26.42
CA THR A 375 -27.51 -24.74 -27.44
C THR A 375 -28.93 -24.26 -27.16
N ILE A 376 -29.24 -23.12 -27.79
CA ILE A 376 -30.53 -22.42 -27.91
C ILE A 376 -31.64 -23.38 -28.36
N ASP A 377 -32.81 -23.29 -27.72
CA ASP A 377 -34.09 -23.50 -28.38
C ASP A 377 -35.16 -22.54 -27.81
N GLN A 378 -36.05 -22.11 -28.71
CA GLN A 378 -36.97 -20.98 -28.61
C GLN A 378 -38.33 -21.32 -27.96
N GLU A 379 -39.04 -20.24 -27.60
CA GLU A 379 -40.50 -20.11 -27.37
C GLU A 379 -41.10 -20.43 -25.99
N ALA A 380 -41.42 -19.37 -25.22
CA ALA A 380 -42.74 -19.16 -24.56
C ALA A 380 -42.84 -17.78 -23.84
N THR A 381 -43.46 -16.82 -24.54
CA THR A 381 -44.39 -15.76 -24.11
C THR A 381 -44.52 -15.29 -22.62
N ALA A 382 -44.07 -14.04 -22.38
CA ALA A 382 -44.69 -12.89 -21.66
C ALA A 382 -45.39 -12.96 -20.26
N LYS A 383 -44.73 -12.34 -19.24
CA LYS A 383 -45.15 -11.39 -18.13
C LYS A 383 -46.21 -11.79 -17.05
N PRO A 384 -46.17 -11.26 -15.79
CA PRO A 384 -45.48 -10.04 -15.28
C PRO A 384 -44.57 -10.18 -14.02
N SER A 385 -43.91 -9.05 -13.70
CA SER A 385 -42.76 -8.73 -12.83
C SER A 385 -42.81 -9.08 -11.33
N ARG A 386 -41.72 -9.64 -10.78
CA ARG A 386 -41.57 -10.04 -9.36
C ARG A 386 -40.67 -9.13 -8.48
N LEU A 387 -39.74 -8.36 -9.02
CA LEU A 387 -38.75 -7.62 -8.21
C LEU A 387 -39.10 -6.13 -7.97
N SER A 388 -39.83 -5.51 -8.89
CA SER A 388 -40.19 -4.08 -8.82
C SER A 388 -41.20 -3.73 -7.70
N ASN A 389 -42.01 -4.71 -7.28
CA ASN A 389 -43.05 -4.48 -6.26
C ASN A 389 -42.50 -4.60 -4.83
N ILE A 390 -41.46 -5.42 -4.62
CA ILE A 390 -40.77 -5.57 -3.33
C ILE A 390 -39.98 -4.29 -3.00
N LEU A 391 -39.31 -3.72 -3.99
CA LEU A 391 -38.57 -2.46 -3.83
C LEU A 391 -39.48 -1.22 -3.71
N ARG A 392 -40.70 -1.25 -4.29
CA ARG A 392 -41.69 -0.17 -4.12
C ARG A 392 -42.31 -0.11 -2.73
N ALA A 393 -42.51 -1.26 -2.09
CA ALA A 393 -43.07 -1.33 -0.74
C ALA A 393 -42.07 -0.87 0.34
N PHE A 394 -40.77 -1.11 0.14
CA PHE A 394 -39.71 -0.66 1.06
C PHE A 394 -39.42 0.86 0.95
N ALA A 395 -39.64 1.46 -0.22
CA ALA A 395 -39.33 2.87 -0.48
C ALA A 395 -40.45 3.85 -0.07
N LEU A 396 -41.68 3.36 0.15
CA LEU A 396 -42.81 4.18 0.61
C LEU A 396 -43.13 3.78 2.04
N GLY A 397 -42.85 4.67 2.99
CA GLY A 397 -43.12 4.46 4.41
C GLY A 397 -44.62 4.32 4.71
N HIS A 398 -45.20 3.15 4.45
CA HIS A 398 -46.51 2.77 4.96
C HIS A 398 -46.51 1.31 5.45
N ARG A 399 -46.86 1.18 6.73
CA ARG A 399 -47.30 -0.04 7.40
C ARG A 399 -48.43 -0.67 6.58
N ASP A 400 -48.21 -1.84 6.01
CA ASP A 400 -49.24 -2.89 5.98
C ASP A 400 -48.65 -4.25 5.61
N SER A 401 -49.05 -5.24 6.41
CA SER A 401 -48.64 -6.64 6.35
C SER A 401 -49.39 -7.36 5.23
N ALA A 402 -48.68 -7.91 4.24
CA ALA A 402 -49.24 -8.92 3.34
C ALA A 402 -48.19 -9.97 2.96
N THR A 403 -48.59 -11.23 3.12
CA THR A 403 -47.81 -12.48 3.00
C THR A 403 -47.34 -12.78 1.56
N LEU A 404 -46.09 -13.27 1.44
CA LEU A 404 -45.33 -13.54 0.20
C LEU A 404 -45.33 -15.04 -0.21
N PRO A 405 -45.44 -15.41 -1.51
CA PRO A 405 -45.11 -16.74 -2.00
C PRO A 405 -43.60 -16.92 -2.29
N ALA A 406 -43.13 -18.17 -2.24
CA ALA A 406 -41.73 -18.59 -2.10
C ALA A 406 -40.78 -18.30 -3.29
N THR A 407 -39.61 -17.71 -2.99
CA THR A 407 -38.34 -17.94 -3.68
C THR A 407 -37.79 -19.31 -3.25
N LYS A 408 -37.07 -20.02 -4.13
CA LYS A 408 -36.48 -21.33 -3.84
C LYS A 408 -35.29 -21.30 -2.89
N ALA A 409 -34.79 -20.11 -2.56
CA ALA A 409 -33.97 -19.91 -1.39
C ALA A 409 -34.49 -18.70 -0.61
N ARG A 410 -34.78 -18.84 0.68
CA ARG A 410 -35.13 -17.73 1.57
C ARG A 410 -33.97 -17.56 2.54
N PRO A 411 -33.32 -16.38 2.62
CA PRO A 411 -32.40 -16.14 3.72
C PRO A 411 -33.14 -16.37 5.03
N ILE A 412 -32.57 -17.17 5.91
CA ILE A 412 -33.11 -17.46 7.25
C ILE A 412 -32.25 -16.70 8.25
N MET A 413 -32.90 -16.04 9.20
CA MET A 413 -32.21 -15.43 10.33
C MET A 413 -31.51 -16.51 11.16
N SER A 414 -30.48 -16.13 11.91
CA SER A 414 -29.80 -17.02 12.87
C SER A 414 -30.74 -17.73 13.87
N ASP A 415 -31.93 -17.18 14.11
CA ASP A 415 -32.94 -17.75 15.02
C ASP A 415 -34.05 -18.56 14.31
N GLY A 416 -33.98 -18.73 12.99
CA GLY A 416 -34.99 -19.46 12.22
C GLY A 416 -36.22 -18.63 11.80
N GLY A 417 -36.28 -17.34 12.17
CA GLY A 417 -37.39 -16.44 11.87
C GLY A 417 -37.34 -15.77 10.48
N PRO A 418 -38.42 -15.06 10.06
CA PRO A 418 -38.41 -14.23 8.86
C PRO A 418 -37.39 -13.08 9.00
N VAL A 419 -36.71 -12.73 7.91
CA VAL A 419 -35.64 -11.71 7.93
C VAL A 419 -36.20 -10.32 8.25
N ASP A 420 -35.81 -9.80 9.42
CA ASP A 420 -35.92 -8.38 9.75
C ASP A 420 -34.72 -7.62 9.15
N TYR A 421 -34.91 -7.09 7.93
CA TYR A 421 -33.87 -6.34 7.23
C TYR A 421 -33.48 -5.04 7.95
N GLU A 422 -34.38 -4.43 8.74
CA GLU A 422 -34.06 -3.21 9.48
C GLU A 422 -33.06 -3.52 10.59
N THR A 423 -33.33 -4.56 11.38
CA THR A 423 -32.41 -5.01 12.43
C THR A 423 -31.11 -5.56 11.85
N LEU A 424 -31.17 -6.34 10.78
CA LEU A 424 -29.97 -6.83 10.10
C LEU A 424 -29.08 -5.68 9.60
N HIS A 425 -29.62 -4.69 8.89
CA HIS A 425 -28.84 -3.56 8.40
C HIS A 425 -28.23 -2.75 9.53
N ARG A 426 -28.96 -2.58 10.63
CA ARG A 426 -28.45 -1.93 11.84
C ARG A 426 -27.27 -2.72 12.44
N ASP A 427 -27.37 -4.05 12.55
CA ASP A 427 -26.27 -4.88 13.04
C ASP A 427 -25.06 -4.88 12.09
N ILE A 428 -25.28 -4.85 10.78
CA ILE A 428 -24.22 -4.62 9.78
C ILE A 428 -23.54 -3.26 10.03
N ALA A 429 -24.31 -2.20 10.26
CA ALA A 429 -23.77 -0.87 10.54
C ALA A 429 -22.93 -0.83 11.82
N TYR A 430 -23.41 -1.45 12.91
CA TYR A 430 -22.65 -1.64 14.15
C TYR A 430 -21.29 -2.31 13.88
N ARG A 431 -21.28 -3.42 13.14
CA ARG A 431 -20.06 -4.16 12.79
C ARG A 431 -19.11 -3.33 11.92
N LEU A 432 -19.61 -2.70 10.87
CA LEU A 432 -18.81 -1.88 9.95
C LEU A 432 -18.16 -0.69 10.68
N VAL A 433 -18.91 0.00 11.53
CA VAL A 433 -18.40 1.15 12.28
C VAL A 433 -17.32 0.71 13.28
N ALA A 434 -17.55 -0.39 14.01
CA ALA A 434 -16.58 -0.94 14.94
C ALA A 434 -15.29 -1.37 14.23
N ASP A 435 -15.39 -2.23 13.21
CA ASP A 435 -14.27 -2.78 12.47
C ASP A 435 -13.43 -1.69 11.77
N HIS A 436 -14.08 -0.83 10.98
CA HIS A 436 -13.37 0.19 10.21
C HIS A 436 -12.71 1.24 11.11
N SER A 437 -13.28 1.51 12.30
CA SER A 437 -12.64 2.40 13.27
C SER A 437 -11.31 1.84 13.77
N ARG A 438 -11.21 0.53 14.05
CA ARG A 438 -9.96 -0.11 14.46
C ARG A 438 -8.90 0.02 13.36
N ALA A 439 -9.27 -0.28 12.12
CA ALA A 439 -8.37 -0.16 10.96
C ALA A 439 -7.88 1.28 10.74
N LEU A 440 -8.78 2.27 10.81
CA LEU A 440 -8.45 3.68 10.70
C LEU A 440 -7.52 4.15 11.82
N SER A 441 -7.81 3.76 13.07
CA SER A 441 -6.95 4.10 14.21
C SER A 441 -5.54 3.57 14.03
N VAL A 442 -5.35 2.30 13.67
CA VAL A 442 -4.01 1.72 13.46
C VAL A 442 -3.28 2.38 12.27
N ALA A 443 -3.97 2.56 11.14
CA ALA A 443 -3.37 3.20 9.97
C ALA A 443 -2.93 4.65 10.25
N MET A 444 -3.77 5.44 10.94
CA MET A 444 -3.48 6.83 11.27
C MET A 444 -2.41 6.98 12.36
N GLN A 445 -2.33 6.03 13.30
CA GLN A 445 -1.22 5.94 14.26
C GLN A 445 0.12 5.76 13.56
N ASP A 446 0.14 5.00 12.47
CA ASP A 446 1.32 4.81 11.63
C ASP A 446 1.60 5.98 10.67
N GLY A 447 0.81 7.05 10.74
CA GLY A 447 0.98 8.27 9.96
C GLY A 447 0.27 8.26 8.60
N LEU A 448 -0.56 7.26 8.30
CA LEU A 448 -1.35 7.21 7.08
C LEU A 448 -2.56 8.14 7.19
N LEU A 449 -2.87 8.83 6.09
CA LEU A 449 -3.94 9.82 6.06
C LEU A 449 -4.88 9.57 4.88
N PRO A 450 -6.19 9.88 5.03
CA PRO A 450 -7.14 9.78 3.93
C PRO A 450 -6.75 10.71 2.78
N GLY A 451 -7.00 10.25 1.55
CA GLY A 451 -6.53 10.88 0.33
C GLY A 451 -7.30 10.45 -0.91
N ARG A 452 -7.00 11.04 -2.06
CA ARG A 452 -7.71 10.77 -3.33
C ARG A 452 -7.15 9.60 -4.14
N GLN A 453 -5.99 9.07 -3.80
CA GLN A 453 -5.31 8.01 -4.56
C GLN A 453 -4.57 7.05 -3.63
N GLY A 454 -4.28 5.85 -4.13
CA GLY A 454 -3.52 4.82 -3.42
C GLY A 454 -4.08 4.48 -2.04
N ILE A 455 -3.20 4.30 -1.06
CA ILE A 455 -3.54 3.96 0.33
C ILE A 455 -4.52 4.97 0.93
N GLY A 456 -4.29 6.26 0.72
CA GLY A 456 -5.19 7.30 1.23
C GLY A 456 -6.61 7.18 0.69
N LEU A 457 -6.79 6.71 -0.55
CA LEU A 457 -8.11 6.43 -1.11
C LEU A 457 -8.80 5.27 -0.40
N LYS A 458 -8.06 4.21 -0.08
CA LYS A 458 -8.59 3.06 0.66
C LYS A 458 -9.04 3.45 2.07
N LEU A 459 -8.27 4.28 2.78
CA LEU A 459 -8.72 4.84 4.07
C LEU A 459 -10.00 5.68 3.93
N ARG A 460 -10.11 6.48 2.87
CA ARG A 460 -11.35 7.25 2.61
C ARG A 460 -12.54 6.33 2.34
N HIS A 461 -12.34 5.20 1.65
CA HIS A 461 -13.42 4.23 1.40
C HIS A 461 -13.96 3.63 2.70
N LEU A 462 -13.08 3.31 3.66
CA LEU A 462 -13.52 2.89 5.00
C LEU A 462 -14.40 3.94 5.66
N ILE A 463 -13.94 5.19 5.71
CA ILE A 463 -14.69 6.32 6.29
C ILE A 463 -16.07 6.41 5.64
N HIS A 464 -16.13 6.45 4.31
CA HIS A 464 -17.39 6.57 3.58
C HIS A 464 -18.33 5.38 3.85
N ARG A 465 -17.82 4.15 3.86
CA ARG A 465 -18.61 2.92 4.06
C ARG A 465 -19.21 2.88 5.47
N SER A 466 -18.42 3.15 6.50
CA SER A 466 -18.91 3.20 7.89
C SER A 466 -19.89 4.35 8.10
N THR A 467 -19.61 5.55 7.58
CA THR A 467 -20.49 6.71 7.71
C THR A 467 -21.82 6.49 6.99
N ARG A 468 -21.79 5.93 5.77
CA ARG A 468 -23.02 5.58 5.04
C ARG A 468 -23.89 4.65 5.88
N ALA A 469 -23.33 3.54 6.34
CA ALA A 469 -24.08 2.55 7.11
C ALA A 469 -24.68 3.19 8.37
N ALA A 470 -23.87 3.93 9.15
CA ALA A 470 -24.33 4.58 10.36
C ALA A 470 -25.45 5.60 10.15
N VAL A 471 -25.33 6.45 9.12
CA VAL A 471 -26.35 7.47 8.82
C VAL A 471 -27.64 6.84 8.30
N LEU A 472 -27.55 5.84 7.41
CA LEU A 472 -28.74 5.20 6.82
C LEU A 472 -29.54 4.36 7.82
N THR A 473 -28.90 3.85 8.89
CA THR A 473 -29.57 3.07 9.94
C THR A 473 -29.91 3.90 11.18
N GLY A 474 -29.67 5.22 11.14
CA GLY A 474 -29.94 6.11 12.28
C GLY A 474 -29.03 5.88 13.50
N LEU A 475 -27.84 5.31 13.31
CA LEU A 475 -26.79 5.28 14.36
C LEU A 475 -26.05 6.61 14.46
N ASP A 476 -26.02 7.41 13.39
CA ASP A 476 -25.40 8.74 13.36
C ASP A 476 -26.33 9.78 12.74
N SER A 477 -26.04 11.04 12.97
CA SER A 477 -26.83 12.15 12.44
C SER A 477 -26.43 12.50 11.00
N ALA A 478 -27.42 12.65 10.11
CA ALA A 478 -27.18 13.13 8.75
C ALA A 478 -26.77 14.62 8.71
N THR A 479 -27.11 15.41 9.74
CA THR A 479 -26.77 16.85 9.79
C THR A 479 -25.45 17.11 10.49
N GLN A 480 -25.12 16.30 11.49
CA GLN A 480 -23.88 16.43 12.28
C GLN A 480 -23.28 15.05 12.60
N PRO A 481 -22.76 14.35 11.58
CA PRO A 481 -22.20 13.01 11.74
C PRO A 481 -20.91 13.05 12.57
N THR A 482 -20.93 12.43 13.76
CA THR A 482 -19.77 12.46 14.69
C THR A 482 -19.42 11.09 15.26
N LEU A 483 -20.19 10.04 14.98
CA LEU A 483 -20.00 8.73 15.61
C LEU A 483 -18.61 8.13 15.33
N LEU A 484 -18.22 8.10 14.05
CA LEU A 484 -16.93 7.52 13.64
C LEU A 484 -15.73 8.28 14.22
N GLN A 485 -15.79 9.61 14.27
CA GLN A 485 -14.70 10.43 14.84
C GLN A 485 -14.50 10.10 16.33
N ASN A 486 -15.60 9.92 17.06
CA ASN A 486 -15.58 9.70 18.51
C ASN A 486 -15.04 8.31 18.80
N LEU A 487 -15.37 7.34 17.95
CA LEU A 487 -14.86 5.97 18.03
C LEU A 487 -13.35 5.89 17.76
N VAL A 488 -12.87 6.52 16.67
CA VAL A 488 -11.43 6.58 16.35
C VAL A 488 -10.63 7.31 17.44
N SER A 489 -11.20 8.40 17.99
CA SER A 489 -10.58 9.16 19.08
C SER A 489 -10.52 8.33 20.38
N ARG A 490 -11.59 7.61 20.72
CA ARG A 490 -11.64 6.75 21.92
C ARG A 490 -10.74 5.53 21.79
N GLY A 491 -10.76 4.86 20.64
CA GLY A 491 -9.92 3.69 20.37
C GLY A 491 -8.43 3.99 20.51
N PHE A 492 -8.02 5.25 20.31
CA PHE A 492 -6.66 5.69 20.63
C PHE A 492 -6.41 5.90 22.13
N SER A 493 -7.38 6.47 22.86
CA SER A 493 -7.20 6.85 24.26
C SER A 493 -7.41 5.72 25.27
N ALA A 494 -8.23 4.72 24.96
CA ALA A 494 -8.67 3.71 25.94
C ALA A 494 -7.81 2.43 25.97
N ALA A 495 -7.21 2.05 24.83
CA ALA A 495 -6.23 0.98 24.69
C ALA A 495 -5.64 1.06 23.26
N PRO A 496 -4.33 1.28 23.06
CA PRO A 496 -3.78 1.24 21.71
C PRO A 496 -4.06 -0.14 21.10
N PHE A 497 -4.71 -0.16 19.92
CA PHE A 497 -4.98 -1.39 19.16
C PHE A 497 -3.71 -2.09 18.65
N THR A 498 -2.53 -1.51 18.91
CA THR A 498 -1.23 -2.13 18.64
C THR A 498 -0.70 -2.74 19.94
N PRO A 499 -0.40 -4.04 19.95
CA PRO A 499 0.11 -4.68 21.16
C PRO A 499 1.48 -4.10 21.51
N ASP A 500 1.68 -3.82 22.80
CA ASP A 500 2.96 -3.36 23.34
C ASP A 500 3.89 -4.57 23.52
N ILE A 501 4.58 -4.93 22.45
CA ILE A 501 5.50 -6.07 22.40
C ILE A 501 6.91 -5.49 22.29
N GLU A 502 7.74 -5.76 23.30
CA GLU A 502 9.16 -5.41 23.25
C GLU A 502 9.93 -6.38 22.34
N GLY A 503 10.81 -5.83 21.50
CA GLY A 503 11.69 -6.61 20.63
C GLY A 503 12.14 -5.83 19.41
N PRO A 504 12.93 -6.45 18.53
CA PRO A 504 13.27 -5.89 17.23
C PRO A 504 12.01 -5.42 16.48
N SER A 505 12.06 -4.27 15.81
CA SER A 505 10.89 -3.75 15.11
C SER A 505 11.24 -3.09 13.79
N ALA A 506 10.52 -3.47 12.73
CA ALA A 506 10.51 -2.70 11.49
C ALA A 506 9.71 -1.38 11.61
N ARG A 507 9.05 -1.12 12.75
CA ARG A 507 8.28 0.10 12.97
C ARG A 507 9.23 1.27 13.21
N SER A 508 9.38 2.13 12.21
CA SER A 508 9.98 3.45 12.44
C SER A 508 9.00 4.28 13.27
N PRO A 509 9.44 4.94 14.36
CA PRO A 509 8.56 5.81 15.13
C PRO A 509 8.18 7.02 14.27
N THR A 510 7.03 6.93 13.60
CA THR A 510 6.33 8.12 13.10
C THR A 510 5.75 8.83 14.32
N PRO A 511 5.82 10.17 14.40
CA PRO A 511 5.14 10.87 15.48
C PRO A 511 3.65 10.55 15.44
N ALA A 512 3.14 9.93 16.50
CA ALA A 512 1.74 9.52 16.56
C ALA A 512 0.83 10.75 16.49
N LEU A 513 -0.17 10.71 15.59
CA LEU A 513 -1.28 11.66 15.62
C LEU A 513 -2.02 11.49 16.95
N SER A 514 -2.35 12.60 17.61
CA SER A 514 -3.20 12.54 18.80
C SER A 514 -4.62 12.09 18.42
N ALA A 515 -5.34 11.47 19.37
CA ALA A 515 -6.77 11.14 19.24
C ALA A 515 -7.58 12.29 18.63
N LYS A 516 -7.36 13.52 19.13
CA LYS A 516 -8.04 14.73 18.68
C LYS A 516 -7.76 15.02 17.20
N GLN A 517 -6.50 14.98 16.78
CA GLN A 517 -6.13 15.22 15.37
C GLN A 517 -6.75 14.17 14.45
N MET A 518 -6.72 12.89 14.85
CA MET A 518 -7.35 11.84 14.06
C MET A 518 -8.86 12.08 13.93
N GLY A 519 -9.55 12.39 15.04
CA GLY A 519 -10.96 12.75 15.03
C GLY A 519 -11.27 13.93 14.10
N GLU A 520 -10.48 15.00 14.14
CA GLU A 520 -10.66 16.16 13.25
C GLU A 520 -10.51 15.81 11.77
N ILE A 521 -9.51 14.99 11.42
CA ILE A 521 -9.29 14.52 10.04
C ILE A 521 -10.47 13.67 9.55
N ILE A 522 -10.94 12.74 10.39
CA ILE A 522 -12.10 11.92 10.09
C ILE A 522 -13.33 12.81 9.85
N ASN A 523 -13.60 13.75 10.76
CA ASN A 523 -14.76 14.63 10.67
C ASN A 523 -14.78 15.47 9.38
N GLN A 524 -13.62 15.97 8.95
CA GLN A 524 -13.50 16.74 7.71
C GLN A 524 -13.90 15.91 6.48
N GLU A 525 -13.44 14.66 6.40
CA GLU A 525 -13.78 13.74 5.32
C GLU A 525 -15.27 13.33 5.36
N VAL A 526 -15.78 13.03 6.57
CA VAL A 526 -17.19 12.72 6.82
C VAL A 526 -18.11 13.87 6.38
N ALA A 527 -17.82 15.10 6.79
CA ALA A 527 -18.61 16.27 6.41
C ALA A 527 -18.64 16.48 4.89
N GLY A 528 -17.53 16.23 4.19
CA GLY A 528 -17.44 16.23 2.74
C GLY A 528 -18.28 15.15 2.06
N PHE A 529 -18.32 13.96 2.65
CA PHE A 529 -19.04 12.80 2.13
C PHE A 529 -20.55 12.92 2.31
N VAL A 530 -21.04 13.27 3.50
CA VAL A 530 -22.48 13.24 3.82
C VAL A 530 -23.30 14.17 2.93
N ARG A 531 -22.73 15.31 2.50
CA ARG A 531 -23.37 16.20 1.50
C ARG A 531 -23.65 15.55 0.15
N ARG A 532 -22.93 14.48 -0.20
CA ARG A 532 -23.08 13.72 -1.45
C ARG A 532 -23.85 12.43 -1.26
N LEU A 533 -23.98 11.93 -0.02
CA LEU A 533 -24.56 10.63 0.28
C LEU A 533 -25.96 10.46 -0.35
N GLY A 534 -26.84 11.46 -0.19
CA GLY A 534 -28.18 11.41 -0.81
C GLY A 534 -28.14 11.24 -2.33
N LYS A 535 -27.26 11.98 -3.01
CA LYS A 535 -27.10 11.88 -4.48
C LYS A 535 -26.55 10.51 -4.93
N LEU A 536 -25.70 9.89 -4.12
CA LEU A 536 -25.18 8.54 -4.39
C LEU A 536 -26.27 7.48 -4.25
N GLU A 537 -27.14 7.60 -3.24
CA GLU A 537 -28.31 6.72 -3.09
C GLU A 537 -29.32 6.96 -4.22
N ASP A 538 -29.54 8.21 -4.64
CA ASP A 538 -30.39 8.54 -5.78
C ASP A 538 -29.87 7.92 -7.08
N ALA A 539 -28.56 8.02 -7.33
CA ALA A 539 -27.92 7.43 -8.50
C ALA A 539 -28.04 5.90 -8.51
N PHE A 540 -27.86 5.25 -7.35
CA PHE A 540 -28.04 3.81 -7.24
C PHE A 540 -29.51 3.39 -7.49
N ARG A 541 -30.48 4.12 -6.93
CA ARG A 541 -31.91 3.87 -7.16
C ARG A 541 -32.31 4.09 -8.63
N ALA A 542 -31.76 5.10 -9.28
CA ALA A 542 -31.96 5.34 -10.71
C ALA A 542 -31.39 4.18 -11.55
N CYS A 543 -30.22 3.64 -11.17
CA CYS A 543 -29.64 2.46 -11.82
C CYS A 543 -30.50 1.21 -11.66
N LEU A 544 -31.08 0.96 -10.47
CA LEU A 544 -32.00 -0.16 -10.25
C LEU A 544 -33.30 -0.03 -11.05
N SER A 545 -33.70 1.21 -11.36
CA SER A 545 -34.88 1.50 -12.18
C SER A 545 -34.67 1.25 -13.68
N ASP A 546 -33.42 1.10 -14.13
CA ASP A 546 -33.03 0.85 -15.53
C ASP A 546 -33.30 -0.60 -16.00
N GLY A 547 -33.87 -1.43 -15.13
CA GLY A 547 -34.26 -2.81 -15.42
C GLY A 547 -33.13 -3.82 -15.14
N ASN A 548 -33.38 -4.73 -14.20
CA ASN A 548 -32.54 -5.90 -13.95
C ASN A 548 -33.41 -7.04 -13.40
N ASP A 549 -33.48 -8.14 -14.12
CA ASP A 549 -34.18 -9.37 -13.68
C ASP A 549 -33.23 -10.34 -12.95
N GLY A 550 -31.95 -10.00 -12.84
CA GLY A 550 -30.91 -10.79 -12.17
C GLY A 550 -30.74 -10.43 -10.69
N ASP A 551 -29.98 -11.27 -9.99
CA ASP A 551 -29.60 -11.12 -8.58
C ASP A 551 -28.29 -10.34 -8.37
N ALA A 552 -27.73 -9.75 -9.44
CA ALA A 552 -26.51 -8.93 -9.43
C ALA A 552 -26.61 -7.81 -10.47
N LEU A 553 -25.93 -6.68 -10.27
CA LEU A 553 -25.88 -5.61 -11.27
C LEU A 553 -25.16 -6.07 -12.54
N THR A 554 -25.68 -5.66 -13.70
CA THR A 554 -25.02 -5.93 -14.99
C THR A 554 -23.73 -5.12 -15.14
N PRO A 555 -22.75 -5.59 -15.93
CA PRO A 555 -21.54 -4.80 -16.23
C PRO A 555 -21.84 -3.42 -16.83
N HIS A 556 -22.96 -3.28 -17.54
CA HIS A 556 -23.41 -2.01 -18.10
C HIS A 556 -23.87 -1.04 -17.02
N GLN A 557 -24.67 -1.51 -16.06
CA GLN A 557 -25.13 -0.75 -14.90
C GLN A 557 -23.94 -0.30 -14.03
N VAL A 558 -23.00 -1.22 -13.75
CA VAL A 558 -21.77 -0.90 -13.01
C VAL A 558 -21.00 0.23 -13.70
N ARG A 559 -20.75 0.11 -15.01
CA ARG A 559 -20.08 1.18 -15.78
C ARG A 559 -20.88 2.48 -15.78
N GLY A 560 -22.21 2.41 -15.82
CA GLY A 560 -23.08 3.57 -15.73
C GLY A 560 -22.98 4.30 -14.39
N LEU A 561 -22.96 3.56 -13.27
CA LEU A 561 -22.77 4.12 -11.93
C LEU A 561 -21.38 4.75 -11.78
N MET A 562 -20.33 4.07 -12.24
CA MET A 562 -18.96 4.58 -12.16
C MET A 562 -18.72 5.82 -13.03
N SER A 563 -19.39 5.91 -14.18
CA SER A 563 -19.27 7.05 -15.11
C SER A 563 -20.21 8.22 -14.78
N GLY A 564 -21.11 8.08 -13.80
CA GLY A 564 -22.10 9.11 -13.46
C GLY A 564 -23.29 9.18 -14.42
N ARG A 565 -23.56 8.13 -15.20
CA ARG A 565 -24.74 8.09 -16.09
C ARG A 565 -26.05 8.26 -15.33
N TYR A 566 -26.14 7.70 -14.12
CA TYR A 566 -27.33 7.74 -13.28
C TYR A 566 -27.34 8.92 -12.30
N GLY A 567 -26.38 9.86 -12.41
CA GLY A 567 -26.25 11.00 -11.49
C GLY A 567 -24.84 11.15 -10.93
N GLU A 568 -24.70 11.27 -9.61
CA GLU A 568 -23.39 11.36 -8.96
C GLU A 568 -22.59 10.07 -9.23
N PRO A 569 -21.33 10.15 -9.70
CA PRO A 569 -20.49 8.98 -9.89
C PRO A 569 -20.28 8.20 -8.58
N VAL A 570 -20.49 6.89 -8.63
CA VAL A 570 -20.35 5.98 -7.49
C VAL A 570 -19.08 5.16 -7.64
N SER A 571 -18.26 5.08 -6.59
CA SER A 571 -17.03 4.27 -6.61
C SER A 571 -17.35 2.77 -6.56
N TRP A 572 -16.46 1.95 -7.14
CA TRP A 572 -16.60 0.48 -7.15
C TRP A 572 -16.90 -0.11 -5.76
N ASP A 573 -16.08 0.22 -4.76
CA ASP A 573 -16.25 -0.28 -3.39
C ASP A 573 -17.62 0.12 -2.79
N MET A 574 -18.17 1.28 -3.18
CA MET A 574 -19.49 1.71 -2.76
C MET A 574 -20.61 1.02 -3.55
N ILE A 575 -20.43 0.74 -4.84
CA ILE A 575 -21.35 -0.07 -5.64
C ILE A 575 -21.48 -1.47 -5.04
N CYS A 576 -20.37 -2.09 -4.65
CA CYS A 576 -20.38 -3.40 -3.99
C CYS A 576 -21.12 -3.34 -2.64
N ALA A 577 -20.82 -2.34 -1.82
CA ALA A 577 -21.48 -2.14 -0.53
C ALA A 577 -23.00 -1.89 -0.69
N GLN A 578 -23.40 -1.03 -1.63
CA GLN A 578 -24.80 -0.76 -1.94
C GLN A 578 -25.49 -2.03 -2.47
N SER A 579 -24.87 -2.77 -3.40
CA SER A 579 -25.44 -4.00 -3.95
C SER A 579 -25.82 -4.98 -2.84
N ARG A 580 -24.88 -5.28 -1.93
CA ARG A 580 -25.16 -6.16 -0.79
C ARG A 580 -26.22 -5.60 0.16
N TRP A 581 -26.20 -4.28 0.41
CA TRP A 581 -27.21 -3.59 1.22
C TRP A 581 -28.62 -3.68 0.63
N TYR A 582 -28.75 -3.79 -0.69
CA TYR A 582 -30.03 -4.00 -1.39
C TYR A 582 -30.34 -5.50 -1.62
N GLY A 583 -29.56 -6.42 -1.02
CA GLY A 583 -29.75 -7.86 -1.15
C GLY A 583 -29.27 -8.46 -2.48
N LEU A 584 -28.51 -7.71 -3.28
CA LEU A 584 -27.89 -8.19 -4.52
C LEU A 584 -26.54 -8.84 -4.23
N ARG A 585 -26.15 -9.81 -5.06
CA ARG A 585 -24.78 -10.33 -5.08
C ARG A 585 -23.80 -9.22 -5.47
N THR A 586 -22.59 -9.32 -4.95
CA THR A 586 -21.48 -8.45 -5.32
C THR A 586 -21.28 -8.54 -6.85
N PRO A 587 -21.31 -7.42 -7.58
CA PRO A 587 -21.14 -7.45 -9.02
C PRO A 587 -19.73 -7.94 -9.39
N ILE A 588 -19.60 -8.50 -10.59
CA ILE A 588 -18.29 -8.83 -11.17
C ILE A 588 -17.71 -7.54 -11.73
N GLU A 589 -16.45 -7.25 -11.39
CA GLU A 589 -15.76 -6.07 -11.90
C GLU A 589 -15.71 -6.16 -13.45
N PRO A 590 -16.19 -5.14 -14.18
CA PRO A 590 -16.18 -5.18 -15.63
C PRO A 590 -14.72 -5.25 -16.12
N SER A 591 -14.38 -6.33 -16.82
CA SER A 591 -13.04 -6.56 -17.34
C SER A 591 -12.48 -5.32 -18.05
N SER A 592 -11.46 -4.70 -17.46
CA SER A 592 -10.56 -3.83 -18.21
C SER A 592 -9.68 -4.71 -19.11
N PRO A 593 -9.27 -4.26 -20.31
CA PRO A 593 -8.37 -5.05 -21.13
C PRO A 593 -7.04 -5.26 -20.41
N THR A 594 -6.62 -6.52 -20.28
CA THR A 594 -5.29 -7.02 -19.90
C THR A 594 -4.78 -6.81 -18.45
N SER A 595 -4.72 -7.94 -17.73
CA SER A 595 -3.80 -8.31 -16.61
C SER A 595 -3.96 -7.67 -15.20
N PRO A 596 -3.79 -8.44 -14.10
CA PRO A 596 -3.85 -7.95 -12.71
C PRO A 596 -2.65 -7.10 -12.25
N SER A 597 -1.76 -6.64 -13.13
CA SER A 597 -0.53 -5.94 -12.73
C SER A 597 -0.65 -4.41 -12.65
N GLU A 598 -1.86 -3.84 -12.76
CA GLU A 598 -2.07 -2.39 -12.79
C GLU A 598 -2.89 -1.87 -11.60
N THR A 599 -2.45 -2.18 -10.38
CA THR A 599 -2.84 -1.40 -9.21
C THR A 599 -2.21 0.00 -9.27
N ALA A 600 -3.04 1.01 -9.47
CA ALA A 600 -2.67 2.43 -9.45
C ALA A 600 -2.26 2.86 -8.02
N GLY A 601 -1.02 2.53 -7.65
CA GLY A 601 -0.26 3.12 -6.56
C GLY A 601 0.84 4.00 -7.12
N GLN A 602 0.78 5.31 -6.80
CA GLN A 602 1.63 6.40 -7.31
C GLN A 602 1.39 6.79 -8.78
N PRO A 603 1.38 8.10 -9.11
CA PRO A 603 1.43 8.53 -10.50
C PRO A 603 2.77 8.05 -11.07
N LYS A 604 2.71 6.96 -11.83
CA LYS A 604 3.76 6.61 -12.79
C LYS A 604 3.99 7.85 -13.64
N SER A 605 5.25 8.24 -13.83
CA SER A 605 5.62 9.05 -14.98
C SER A 605 5.00 8.43 -16.24
N PRO A 606 4.56 9.21 -17.23
CA PRO A 606 3.82 8.67 -18.36
C PRO A 606 4.70 7.63 -19.08
N SER A 607 4.17 6.42 -19.30
CA SER A 607 4.66 5.35 -20.20
C SER A 607 6.12 4.89 -20.08
N ALA A 608 6.45 3.80 -19.36
CA ALA A 608 7.83 3.26 -19.39
C ALA A 608 8.17 1.81 -18.92
N PRO A 609 7.37 0.96 -18.24
CA PRO A 609 7.94 -0.27 -17.63
C PRO A 609 8.58 -1.24 -18.64
N THR A 610 7.90 -1.47 -19.77
CA THR A 610 8.39 -2.38 -20.82
C THR A 610 9.54 -1.77 -21.62
N ALA A 611 9.48 -0.46 -21.90
CA ALA A 611 10.51 0.25 -22.65
C ALA A 611 11.83 0.36 -21.86
N THR A 612 11.78 0.70 -20.57
CA THR A 612 12.95 0.76 -19.69
C THR A 612 13.61 -0.61 -19.50
N LYS A 613 12.83 -1.69 -19.35
CA LYS A 613 13.37 -3.06 -19.25
C LYS A 613 14.10 -3.49 -20.53
N ARG A 614 13.57 -3.14 -21.70
CA ARG A 614 14.20 -3.39 -23.00
C ARG A 614 15.47 -2.57 -23.18
N LEU A 615 15.41 -1.26 -22.94
CA LEU A 615 16.57 -0.36 -22.96
C LEU A 615 17.69 -0.88 -22.06
N ARG A 616 17.37 -1.30 -20.83
CA ARG A 616 18.35 -1.92 -19.93
C ARG A 616 18.99 -3.17 -20.52
N THR A 617 18.21 -4.02 -21.17
CA THR A 617 18.70 -5.28 -21.75
C THR A 617 19.71 -5.02 -22.86
N ILE A 618 19.42 -4.07 -23.77
CA ILE A 618 20.34 -3.73 -24.85
C ILE A 618 21.58 -3.00 -24.32
N LEU A 619 21.44 -2.13 -23.31
CA LEU A 619 22.54 -1.35 -22.74
C LEU A 619 23.57 -2.19 -21.98
N LYS A 620 23.24 -3.41 -21.54
CA LYS A 620 24.19 -4.33 -20.92
C LYS A 620 25.40 -4.66 -21.79
N ALA A 621 25.31 -4.46 -23.10
CA ALA A 621 26.44 -4.60 -24.02
C ALA A 621 27.45 -3.44 -23.95
N SER A 622 27.09 -2.33 -23.30
CA SER A 622 27.91 -1.12 -23.18
C SER A 622 28.43 -0.94 -21.74
N PRO A 623 29.62 -0.33 -21.55
CA PRO A 623 30.11 0.04 -20.22
C PRO A 623 29.18 1.06 -19.54
N VAL A 624 29.11 1.01 -18.21
CA VAL A 624 28.35 1.98 -17.41
C VAL A 624 28.96 3.38 -17.49
N THR A 625 28.13 4.41 -17.45
CA THR A 625 28.57 5.81 -17.56
C THR A 625 29.12 6.30 -16.22
N ASN A 626 30.30 6.92 -16.23
CA ASN A 626 30.81 7.68 -15.08
C ASN A 626 30.19 9.09 -15.06
N ASP A 627 29.25 9.32 -14.15
CA ASP A 627 28.53 10.59 -14.02
C ASP A 627 29.00 11.44 -12.82
N SER A 628 30.16 11.15 -12.20
CA SER A 628 30.64 11.88 -11.02
C SER A 628 30.94 13.36 -11.30
N ASN A 629 31.35 13.69 -12.53
CA ASN A 629 31.63 15.05 -12.97
C ASN A 629 30.41 15.99 -12.92
N LYS A 630 29.18 15.47 -12.80
CA LYS A 630 27.97 16.31 -12.67
C LYS A 630 27.96 17.20 -11.42
N TYR A 631 28.71 16.81 -10.38
CA TYR A 631 28.87 17.58 -9.15
C TYR A 631 30.00 18.61 -9.21
N HIS A 632 30.82 18.60 -10.27
CA HIS A 632 31.91 19.56 -10.43
C HIS A 632 31.37 20.88 -11.00
N VAL A 633 31.21 21.88 -10.13
CA VAL A 633 30.76 23.23 -10.50
C VAL A 633 31.69 24.24 -9.85
N GLU A 634 32.12 25.24 -10.64
CA GLU A 634 33.03 26.28 -10.18
C GLU A 634 32.26 27.57 -9.88
N ARG A 635 32.52 28.16 -8.72
CA ARG A 635 31.98 29.48 -8.36
C ARG A 635 32.99 30.55 -8.80
N VAL A 636 32.62 31.32 -9.82
CA VAL A 636 33.49 32.28 -10.51
C VAL A 636 33.02 33.71 -10.25
N VAL A 637 33.95 34.63 -10.05
CA VAL A 637 33.64 36.07 -9.98
C VAL A 637 33.66 36.64 -11.39
N GLN A 638 32.52 37.09 -11.91
CA GLN A 638 32.45 37.86 -13.15
C GLN A 638 32.56 39.35 -12.84
N SER A 639 33.65 39.98 -13.28
CA SER A 639 33.85 41.42 -13.23
C SER A 639 33.10 42.12 -14.37
N GLY A 640 31.93 42.70 -14.07
CA GLY A 640 31.14 43.51 -14.99
C GLY A 640 31.14 45.01 -14.64
N PHE A 641 30.71 45.86 -15.59
CA PHE A 641 30.66 47.33 -15.46
C PHE A 641 29.72 47.84 -14.33
N SER A 642 28.85 47.00 -13.78
CA SER A 642 27.90 47.34 -12.70
C SER A 642 28.23 46.71 -11.34
N GLY A 643 29.45 46.19 -11.15
CA GLY A 643 29.88 45.48 -9.95
C GLY A 643 30.17 43.99 -10.19
N ALA A 644 30.84 43.35 -9.23
CA ALA A 644 31.16 41.93 -9.30
C ALA A 644 29.89 41.06 -9.17
N SER A 645 29.56 40.29 -10.21
CA SER A 645 28.49 39.29 -10.18
C SER A 645 29.10 37.91 -9.96
N LEU A 646 28.62 37.18 -8.96
CA LEU A 646 29.03 35.78 -8.74
C LEU A 646 28.27 34.89 -9.72
N ALA A 647 29.00 34.11 -10.51
CA ALA A 647 28.46 33.17 -11.47
C ALA A 647 28.87 31.73 -11.12
N TYR A 648 28.07 30.77 -11.54
CA TYR A 648 28.44 29.35 -11.50
C TYR A 648 28.75 28.89 -12.91
N ALA A 649 29.90 28.26 -13.09
CA ALA A 649 30.31 27.65 -14.34
C ALA A 649 30.32 26.13 -14.19
N VAL A 650 29.72 25.43 -15.16
CA VAL A 650 29.87 23.98 -15.29
C VAL A 650 30.98 23.74 -16.32
N PRO A 651 32.17 23.27 -15.91
CA PRO A 651 33.27 23.07 -16.84
C PRO A 651 32.88 22.11 -17.97
N PRO A 652 33.15 22.45 -19.25
CA PRO A 652 32.94 21.53 -20.36
C PRO A 652 33.73 20.24 -20.15
N LEU A 653 33.13 19.10 -20.50
CA LEU A 653 33.75 17.79 -20.32
C LEU A 653 34.00 17.14 -21.68
N LYS A 654 35.27 16.87 -21.99
CA LYS A 654 35.62 16.03 -23.13
C LYS A 654 35.30 14.57 -22.79
N SER A 655 34.52 13.91 -23.63
CA SER A 655 33.96 12.58 -23.38
C SER A 655 33.84 11.77 -24.67
N ASN A 656 33.91 10.45 -24.58
CA ASN A 656 33.87 9.57 -25.73
C ASN A 656 32.48 8.99 -25.92
N LEU A 657 31.98 9.02 -27.16
CA LEU A 657 30.70 8.41 -27.52
C LEU A 657 30.88 6.89 -27.54
N VAL A 658 30.10 6.20 -26.71
CA VAL A 658 30.17 4.74 -26.51
C VAL A 658 29.11 4.04 -27.34
N ALA A 659 27.90 4.60 -27.38
CA ALA A 659 26.81 4.01 -28.14
C ALA A 659 25.74 5.04 -28.50
N LEU A 660 24.94 4.66 -29.49
CA LEU A 660 23.80 5.43 -29.99
C LEU A 660 22.54 4.57 -29.85
N VAL A 661 21.49 5.17 -29.28
CA VAL A 661 20.16 4.59 -29.12
C VAL A 661 19.19 5.32 -30.03
N TYR A 662 18.40 4.60 -30.82
CA TYR A 662 17.33 5.19 -31.62
C TYR A 662 16.12 4.27 -31.70
N ASP A 663 14.94 4.86 -31.89
CA ASP A 663 13.70 4.11 -32.04
C ASP A 663 13.47 3.72 -33.50
N ASP A 664 13.38 2.42 -33.78
CA ASP A 664 12.96 1.88 -35.07
C ASP A 664 11.69 1.05 -34.91
N ALA A 665 10.59 1.49 -35.54
CA ALA A 665 9.31 0.77 -35.55
C ALA A 665 8.83 0.25 -34.17
N ALA A 666 8.96 1.08 -33.13
CA ALA A 666 8.60 0.81 -31.73
C ALA A 666 9.54 -0.12 -30.93
N ASP A 667 10.74 -0.45 -31.42
CA ASP A 667 11.78 -1.15 -30.65
C ASP A 667 13.10 -0.34 -30.64
N PRO A 668 13.69 -0.07 -29.45
CA PRO A 668 14.93 0.69 -29.38
C PRO A 668 16.12 -0.17 -29.83
N LYS A 669 16.91 0.36 -30.77
CA LYS A 669 18.15 -0.26 -31.24
C LYS A 669 19.37 0.42 -30.62
N LEU A 670 20.40 -0.37 -30.36
CA LEU A 670 21.71 0.09 -29.89
C LEU A 670 22.74 -0.11 -31.00
N VAL A 671 23.49 0.94 -31.30
CA VAL A 671 24.67 0.88 -32.18
C VAL A 671 25.88 1.18 -31.31
N SER A 672 26.88 0.31 -31.34
CA SER A 672 28.07 0.40 -30.49
C SER A 672 29.36 0.51 -31.29
N ASP A 673 29.36 0.15 -32.58
CA ASP A 673 30.53 0.29 -33.44
C ASP A 673 30.63 1.75 -33.94
N PRO A 674 31.73 2.46 -33.64
CA PRO A 674 31.93 3.83 -34.11
C PRO A 674 31.88 3.99 -35.64
N ILE A 675 32.24 2.96 -36.41
CA ILE A 675 32.20 2.98 -37.88
C ILE A 675 30.74 3.06 -38.37
N ASP A 676 29.84 2.34 -37.70
CA ASP A 676 28.43 2.25 -38.06
C ASP A 676 27.64 3.51 -37.66
N PHE A 677 28.19 4.38 -36.81
CA PHE A 677 27.47 5.58 -36.35
C PHE A 677 27.12 6.51 -37.52
N LEU A 678 28.06 6.83 -38.42
CA LEU A 678 27.79 7.70 -39.57
C LEU A 678 26.85 7.03 -40.57
N GLU A 679 27.00 5.73 -40.79
CA GLU A 679 26.13 4.98 -41.68
C GLU A 679 24.70 4.97 -41.15
N VAL A 680 24.50 4.73 -39.85
CA VAL A 680 23.16 4.74 -39.24
C VAL A 680 22.53 6.11 -39.30
N ILE A 681 23.26 7.17 -38.95
CA ILE A 681 22.70 8.53 -38.95
C ILE A 681 22.36 8.96 -40.40
N SER A 682 23.19 8.61 -41.39
CA SER A 682 23.02 8.98 -42.80
C SER A 682 22.00 8.11 -43.57
N ALA A 683 22.01 6.78 -43.37
CA ALA A 683 21.19 5.83 -44.12
C ALA A 683 19.75 5.70 -43.60
N GLN A 684 19.50 5.95 -42.31
CA GLN A 684 18.18 5.72 -41.66
C GLN A 684 17.25 6.96 -41.66
N LYS A 685 17.64 8.06 -42.33
CA LYS A 685 16.89 9.35 -42.33
C LYS A 685 16.50 9.78 -40.89
N LEU A 686 17.48 9.82 -39.99
CA LEU A 686 17.24 10.13 -38.57
C LEU A 686 17.13 11.63 -38.29
N VAL A 687 17.37 12.50 -39.27
CA VAL A 687 17.14 13.95 -39.17
C VAL A 687 15.70 14.22 -38.73
N GLY A 688 15.53 15.01 -37.67
CA GLY A 688 14.24 15.32 -37.05
C GLY A 688 13.72 14.24 -36.08
N LYS A 689 14.37 13.08 -35.96
CA LYS A 689 14.04 12.04 -34.97
C LYS A 689 14.81 12.26 -33.66
N ARG A 690 14.26 11.69 -32.58
CA ARG A 690 14.88 11.66 -31.26
C ARG A 690 15.94 10.56 -31.22
N LEU A 691 17.10 10.92 -30.68
CA LEU A 691 18.27 10.06 -30.58
C LEU A 691 18.78 10.08 -29.13
N GLY A 692 19.22 8.94 -28.63
CA GLY A 692 19.90 8.81 -27.34
C GLY A 692 21.40 8.63 -27.54
N LEU A 693 22.22 9.49 -26.94
CA LEU A 693 23.67 9.38 -27.00
C LEU A 693 24.21 8.90 -25.64
N LEU A 694 25.04 7.87 -25.67
CA LEU A 694 25.68 7.28 -24.49
C LEU A 694 27.18 7.59 -24.50
N PHE A 695 27.70 8.07 -23.37
CA PHE A 695 29.10 8.44 -23.21
C PHE A 695 29.78 7.63 -22.10
N ASP A 696 31.12 7.52 -22.16
CA ASP A 696 31.93 6.90 -21.10
C ASP A 696 31.84 7.68 -19.79
N ARG A 697 31.78 9.02 -19.89
CA ARG A 697 31.62 9.94 -18.76
C ARG A 697 30.71 11.12 -19.09
N THR A 698 30.08 11.73 -18.10
CA THR A 698 29.24 12.92 -18.31
C THR A 698 29.24 13.89 -17.13
N ASN A 699 29.18 15.18 -17.44
CA ASN A 699 28.94 16.28 -16.50
C ASN A 699 27.47 16.73 -16.50
N PHE A 700 26.58 16.12 -17.29
CA PHE A 700 25.14 16.37 -17.23
C PHE A 700 24.51 15.62 -16.05
N PHE A 701 23.58 16.29 -15.37
CA PHE A 701 22.78 15.74 -14.30
C PHE A 701 21.54 15.05 -14.85
N SER A 702 21.40 13.77 -14.52
CA SER A 702 20.18 12.98 -14.76
C SER A 702 19.18 13.18 -13.60
N PRO A 703 17.86 13.19 -13.86
CA PRO A 703 16.83 13.44 -12.84
C PRO A 703 16.96 12.50 -11.64
N CYS A 704 17.01 13.09 -10.44
CA CYS A 704 17.06 12.37 -9.16
C CYS A 704 16.59 13.29 -8.03
N GLY A 705 16.00 12.75 -6.96
CA GLY A 705 15.58 13.53 -5.79
C GLY A 705 14.56 14.62 -6.09
N GLY A 706 13.73 14.44 -7.13
CA GLY A 706 12.76 15.44 -7.59
C GLY A 706 13.33 16.52 -8.52
N GLN A 707 14.65 16.61 -8.70
CA GLN A 707 15.30 17.53 -9.62
C GLN A 707 15.18 17.10 -11.08
N ALA A 708 14.86 18.05 -11.96
CA ALA A 708 14.81 17.86 -13.40
C ALA A 708 16.21 17.63 -14.00
N SER A 709 16.26 17.08 -15.22
CA SER A 709 17.51 16.88 -15.95
C SER A 709 18.12 18.21 -16.37
N ASP A 710 19.42 18.21 -16.61
CA ASP A 710 20.03 19.28 -17.38
C ASP A 710 19.60 19.28 -18.85
N VAL A 711 19.81 20.44 -19.47
CA VAL A 711 19.80 20.68 -20.90
C VAL A 711 21.13 21.31 -21.29
N GLY A 712 21.44 21.35 -22.58
CA GLY A 712 22.66 21.99 -23.04
C GLY A 712 23.04 21.58 -24.46
N PHE A 713 24.33 21.59 -24.73
CA PHE A 713 24.87 21.31 -26.05
C PHE A 713 26.01 20.30 -25.98
N ILE A 714 26.16 19.55 -27.05
CA ILE A 714 27.33 18.71 -27.32
C ILE A 714 28.06 19.35 -28.50
N LYS A 715 29.33 19.67 -28.33
CA LYS A 715 30.15 20.40 -29.29
C LYS A 715 31.22 19.52 -29.91
N SER A 716 31.59 19.87 -31.13
CA SER A 716 32.76 19.28 -31.79
C SER A 716 34.04 19.80 -31.12
N PRO A 717 35.04 18.94 -30.84
CA PRO A 717 36.33 19.41 -30.36
C PRO A 717 37.09 20.21 -31.42
N LEU A 718 36.81 20.02 -32.72
CA LEU A 718 37.50 20.67 -33.83
C LEU A 718 36.99 22.10 -34.04
N SER A 719 35.68 22.26 -34.26
CA SER A 719 35.09 23.57 -34.56
C SER A 719 34.59 24.33 -33.34
N GLN A 720 34.48 23.67 -32.17
CA GLN A 720 33.84 24.20 -30.97
C GLN A 720 32.38 24.64 -31.17
N LYS A 721 31.76 24.26 -32.30
CA LYS A 721 30.37 24.56 -32.59
C LYS A 721 29.45 23.49 -31.98
N PRO A 722 28.22 23.85 -31.58
CA PRO A 722 27.20 22.90 -31.18
C PRO A 722 26.86 21.94 -32.33
N VAL A 723 26.98 20.65 -32.07
CA VAL A 723 26.61 19.57 -33.00
C VAL A 723 25.24 19.00 -32.61
N PHE A 724 25.02 18.79 -31.31
CA PHE A 724 23.73 18.33 -30.80
C PHE A 724 23.21 19.24 -29.69
N GLN A 725 21.89 19.43 -29.67
CA GLN A 725 21.20 20.06 -28.56
C GLN A 725 20.57 18.97 -27.67
N VAL A 726 20.97 18.95 -26.40
CA VAL A 726 20.45 18.00 -25.40
C VAL A 726 19.17 18.57 -24.83
N SER A 727 18.05 17.87 -25.07
CA SER A 727 16.74 18.23 -24.55
C SER A 727 16.47 17.67 -23.15
N SER A 728 17.05 16.52 -22.83
CA SER A 728 16.95 15.89 -21.52
C SER A 728 17.98 14.80 -21.35
N VAL A 729 18.18 14.38 -20.11
CA VAL A 729 19.09 13.29 -19.75
C VAL A 729 18.34 12.30 -18.87
N GLU A 730 18.61 11.01 -19.02
CA GLU A 730 17.96 9.94 -18.28
C GLU A 730 18.97 8.89 -17.83
N LYS A 731 18.84 8.38 -16.61
CA LYS A 731 19.71 7.33 -16.08
C LYS A 731 18.97 6.01 -15.99
N ILE A 732 19.50 4.99 -16.64
CA ILE A 732 19.01 3.61 -16.59
C ILE A 732 19.94 2.80 -15.68
N THR A 733 19.43 2.27 -14.58
CA THR A 733 20.21 1.47 -13.61
C THR A 733 20.45 0.05 -14.11
N GLU A 734 21.57 -0.55 -13.69
CA GLU A 734 21.96 -1.92 -14.07
C GLU A 734 20.95 -3.01 -13.60
N ASN A 735 20.32 -2.77 -12.45
CA ASN A 735 19.33 -3.65 -11.84
C ASN A 735 17.98 -2.94 -11.73
N ASP A 736 16.89 -3.72 -11.58
CA ASP A 736 15.55 -3.19 -11.29
C ASP A 736 15.46 -2.50 -9.92
N SER A 737 16.50 -2.61 -9.08
CA SER A 737 16.59 -1.86 -7.84
C SER A 737 16.94 -0.39 -8.10
N THR A 738 16.11 0.51 -7.57
CA THR A 738 16.34 1.97 -7.56
C THR A 738 17.53 2.38 -6.68
N VAL A 739 18.25 1.40 -6.13
CA VAL A 739 19.29 1.56 -5.10
C VAL A 739 20.69 1.52 -5.72
N SER A 740 20.86 1.06 -6.97
CA SER A 740 22.17 1.06 -7.62
C SER A 740 22.58 2.48 -8.07
N SER A 741 23.76 2.93 -7.63
CA SER A 741 24.39 4.16 -8.13
C SER A 741 24.97 3.98 -9.55
N LYS A 742 25.17 2.73 -10.00
CA LYS A 742 25.73 2.38 -11.32
C LYS A 742 24.64 2.25 -12.38
N GLY A 743 24.89 2.84 -13.54
CA GLY A 743 23.96 2.78 -14.67
C GLY A 743 24.49 3.52 -15.89
N TRP A 744 23.64 3.59 -16.91
CA TRP A 744 23.92 4.28 -18.17
C TRP A 744 23.19 5.61 -18.20
N VAL A 745 23.88 6.68 -18.62
CA VAL A 745 23.27 8.00 -18.74
C VAL A 745 23.07 8.33 -20.22
N ILE A 746 21.80 8.36 -20.63
CA ILE A 746 21.37 8.61 -22.00
C ILE A 746 21.10 10.10 -22.17
N HIS A 747 21.71 10.71 -23.17
CA HIS A 747 21.52 12.11 -23.53
C HIS A 747 20.57 12.17 -24.71
N TRP A 748 19.34 12.61 -24.47
CA TRP A 748 18.33 12.71 -25.50
C TRP A 748 18.51 13.99 -26.30
N VAL A 749 18.72 13.82 -27.61
CA VAL A 749 18.94 14.90 -28.57
C VAL A 749 17.95 14.78 -29.72
N THR A 750 17.66 15.91 -30.36
CA THR A 750 17.02 15.90 -31.68
C THR A 750 18.11 15.97 -32.74
N CYS A 751 18.07 15.05 -33.70
CA CYS A 751 19.05 15.04 -34.79
C CYS A 751 18.79 16.20 -35.75
N CYS A 752 19.74 17.13 -35.86
CA CYS A 752 19.72 18.27 -36.79
C CYS A 752 20.57 17.97 -38.03
N GLU A 753 20.47 18.76 -39.10
CA GLU A 753 21.45 18.71 -40.20
C GLU A 753 22.86 18.98 -39.65
N TRP A 754 23.83 18.12 -39.99
CA TRP A 754 25.22 18.23 -39.56
C TRP A 754 26.16 18.37 -40.76
N ASN A 755 27.36 18.91 -40.52
CA ASN A 755 28.45 18.87 -41.48
C ASN A 755 29.35 17.68 -41.17
N ASP A 756 29.72 16.89 -42.18
CA ASP A 756 30.59 15.72 -42.02
C ASP A 756 31.98 16.07 -41.47
N GLU A 757 32.43 17.32 -41.66
CA GLU A 757 33.70 17.83 -41.12
C GLU A 757 33.68 18.09 -39.60
N ASP A 758 32.50 18.16 -38.98
CA ASP A 758 32.34 18.53 -37.56
C ASP A 758 32.22 17.32 -36.61
N LEU A 759 32.18 16.08 -37.12
CA LEU A 759 31.94 14.84 -36.36
C LEU A 759 33.19 13.93 -36.25
N PRO A 760 34.15 14.21 -35.36
CA PRO A 760 35.09 13.19 -34.93
C PRO A 760 34.36 12.25 -33.95
N LEU A 761 33.75 11.18 -34.48
CA LEU A 761 32.78 10.31 -33.80
C LEU A 761 33.18 9.79 -32.42
N ASN A 762 34.47 9.77 -32.09
CA ASN A 762 34.93 9.12 -30.86
C ASN A 762 35.03 10.07 -29.68
N SER A 763 35.11 11.39 -29.87
CA SER A 763 35.34 12.33 -28.76
C SER A 763 34.64 13.68 -28.96
N LEU A 764 33.74 14.01 -28.05
CA LEU A 764 32.89 15.22 -28.08
C LEU A 764 33.03 16.02 -26.79
N ILE A 765 32.62 17.29 -26.82
CA ILE A 765 32.64 18.17 -25.65
C ILE A 765 31.21 18.37 -25.13
N LEU A 766 30.96 17.90 -23.92
CA LEU A 766 29.68 17.99 -23.21
C LEU A 766 29.59 19.34 -22.47
N CYS A 767 28.61 20.16 -22.83
CA CYS A 767 28.39 21.50 -22.28
C CYS A 767 26.96 21.65 -21.74
N PRO A 768 26.71 21.29 -20.47
CA PRO A 768 25.48 21.64 -19.78
C PRO A 768 25.26 23.16 -19.78
N ASP A 769 24.00 23.59 -19.90
CA ASP A 769 23.64 25.00 -19.77
C ASP A 769 23.86 25.44 -18.32
N SER A 770 24.85 26.31 -18.12
CA SER A 770 25.25 26.76 -16.79
C SER A 770 24.18 27.62 -16.11
N GLN A 771 23.34 28.34 -16.86
CA GLN A 771 22.25 29.12 -16.28
C GLN A 771 21.14 28.20 -15.79
N VAL A 772 20.73 27.23 -16.61
CA VAL A 772 19.72 26.24 -16.22
C VAL A 772 20.20 25.43 -15.02
N ARG A 773 21.47 24.98 -15.04
CA ARG A 773 22.08 24.27 -13.91
C ARG A 773 22.05 25.10 -12.64
N LEU A 774 22.45 26.38 -12.72
CA LEU A 774 22.44 27.27 -11.56
C LEU A 774 21.02 27.41 -10.99
N SER A 775 20.01 27.61 -11.83
CA SER A 775 18.62 27.70 -11.35
C SER A 775 18.15 26.40 -10.69
N LEU A 776 18.52 25.23 -11.23
CA LEU A 776 18.24 23.93 -10.59
C LEU A 776 18.93 23.81 -9.23
N MET A 777 20.21 24.16 -9.14
CA MET A 777 20.99 24.16 -7.89
C MET A 777 20.38 25.08 -6.83
N GLN A 778 19.99 26.30 -7.24
CA GLN A 778 19.35 27.27 -6.36
C GLN A 778 18.01 26.74 -5.86
N ASN A 779 17.15 26.25 -6.75
CA ASN A 779 15.83 25.72 -6.40
C ASN A 779 15.94 24.46 -5.50
N HIS A 780 16.94 23.61 -5.72
CA HIS A 780 17.15 22.43 -4.88
C HIS A 780 17.66 22.81 -3.49
N THR A 781 18.62 23.72 -3.37
CA THR A 781 19.06 24.23 -2.06
C THR A 781 17.93 24.94 -1.34
N ALA A 782 17.13 25.76 -2.03
CA ALA A 782 15.96 26.43 -1.47
C ALA A 782 14.90 25.43 -0.95
N GLN A 783 14.74 24.27 -1.62
CA GLN A 783 13.91 23.18 -1.13
C GLN A 783 14.38 22.66 0.24
N HIS A 784 15.69 22.44 0.42
CA HIS A 784 16.22 21.97 1.71
C HIS A 784 16.00 22.99 2.82
N LEU A 785 16.30 24.27 2.59
CA LEU A 785 16.04 25.34 3.55
C LEU A 785 14.55 25.40 3.92
N LEU A 786 13.67 25.30 2.93
CA LEU A 786 12.23 25.35 3.17
C LEU A 786 11.74 24.14 3.97
N ASN A 787 12.19 22.93 3.61
CA ASN A 787 11.86 21.69 4.31
C ASN A 787 12.36 21.70 5.77
N TRP A 788 13.55 22.24 5.99
CA TRP A 788 14.11 22.46 7.33
C TRP A 788 13.30 23.50 8.12
N ALA A 789 13.01 24.66 7.53
CA ALA A 789 12.26 25.72 8.19
C ALA A 789 10.86 25.27 8.61
N PHE A 790 10.15 24.53 7.76
CA PHE A 790 8.89 23.89 8.14
C PHE A 790 9.06 22.92 9.31
N SER A 791 10.10 22.08 9.31
CA SER A 791 10.32 21.14 10.41
C SER A 791 10.65 21.81 11.75
N VAL A 792 11.20 23.03 11.73
CA VAL A 792 11.47 23.81 12.95
C VAL A 792 10.24 24.57 13.44
N GLU A 793 9.51 25.22 12.53
CA GLU A 793 8.31 26.02 12.85
C GLU A 793 7.08 25.19 13.21
N LEU A 794 7.05 23.95 12.72
CA LEU A 794 6.01 22.97 12.98
C LEU A 794 6.68 21.72 13.54
N PRO A 795 7.22 21.82 14.78
CA PRO A 795 8.13 20.83 15.30
C PRO A 795 7.47 19.46 15.32
N ILE A 796 8.00 18.59 14.46
CA ILE A 796 8.07 17.18 14.75
C ILE A 796 8.98 17.05 15.97
N ARG A 797 8.43 16.90 17.17
CA ARG A 797 9.27 16.45 18.30
C ARG A 797 9.60 14.98 18.07
N ALA A 798 10.65 14.76 17.30
CA ALA A 798 11.47 13.58 17.32
C ALA A 798 11.90 13.33 18.78
N ALA A 799 11.28 12.34 19.42
CA ALA A 799 11.92 11.62 20.49
C ALA A 799 13.02 10.75 19.87
N TRP A 800 14.16 11.38 19.58
CA TRP A 800 15.46 10.72 19.39
C TRP A 800 16.42 11.31 20.41
N VAL A 801 16.10 11.15 21.69
CA VAL A 801 17.06 11.34 22.79
C VAL A 801 16.92 10.12 23.67
N ALA A 802 17.92 9.25 23.61
CA ALA A 802 18.22 8.35 24.72
C ALA A 802 18.64 9.23 25.90
N ASP A 803 17.73 9.48 26.83
CA ASP A 803 18.09 9.99 28.15
C ASP A 803 17.41 9.09 29.18
N ALA A 804 18.22 8.18 29.71
CA ALA A 804 17.98 7.60 31.02
C ALA A 804 17.89 8.74 32.06
N GLU A 805 16.98 8.57 33.02
CA GLU A 805 16.91 9.30 34.29
C GLU A 805 16.72 10.83 34.22
N ARG A 806 15.46 11.30 34.23
CA ARG A 806 15.09 12.55 34.93
C ARG A 806 13.71 12.43 35.58
N ASP A 807 13.73 12.30 36.91
CA ASP A 807 12.59 12.56 37.79
C ASP A 807 12.26 14.06 37.80
N THR A 808 11.38 14.52 36.90
CA THR A 808 10.57 15.74 37.11
C THR A 808 9.33 15.72 36.22
N PRO A 809 8.14 16.13 36.70
CA PRO A 809 6.94 16.17 35.89
C PRO A 809 6.99 17.38 34.95
N ALA A 810 7.25 17.14 33.66
CA ALA A 810 7.15 18.14 32.62
C ALA A 810 5.74 18.16 31.99
N GLU A 811 5.16 19.36 31.86
CA GLU A 811 3.89 19.65 31.17
C GLU A 811 3.80 19.09 29.73
N PRO A 812 2.58 18.84 29.21
CA PRO A 812 2.36 18.12 27.96
C PRO A 812 2.89 18.90 26.74
N ARG A 813 3.98 18.40 26.15
CA ARG A 813 4.68 18.99 25.01
C ARG A 813 4.08 18.50 23.68
N GLN A 814 3.67 19.46 22.86
CA GLN A 814 2.87 19.30 21.63
C GLN A 814 3.58 18.54 20.48
N SER A 815 2.72 17.90 19.67
CA SER A 815 2.93 16.88 18.62
C SER A 815 3.46 17.42 17.28
N ALA A 816 4.00 16.51 16.47
CA ALA A 816 4.41 16.70 15.09
C ALA A 816 3.25 17.01 14.12
N THR A 817 3.34 18.13 13.42
CA THR A 817 2.25 18.64 12.56
C THR A 817 2.56 18.59 11.06
N THR A 818 3.74 18.09 10.66
CA THR A 818 4.20 18.10 9.25
C THR A 818 4.75 16.75 8.77
N ILE A 819 4.25 16.24 7.64
CA ILE A 819 4.79 15.04 6.96
C ILE A 819 5.19 15.41 5.52
N TYR A 820 6.42 15.12 5.10
CA TYR A 820 6.89 15.39 3.74
C TYR A 820 6.54 14.23 2.78
N HIS A 821 6.08 14.54 1.56
CA HIS A 821 5.61 13.56 0.55
C HIS A 821 6.41 13.61 -0.76
N GLY A 822 7.55 14.32 -0.76
CA GLY A 822 8.38 14.54 -1.94
C GLY A 822 8.21 15.91 -2.58
N SER A 823 9.11 16.21 -3.52
CA SER A 823 9.20 17.50 -4.21
C SER A 823 9.27 17.35 -5.72
N ARG A 824 9.24 18.49 -6.41
CA ARG A 824 9.65 18.66 -7.80
C ARG A 824 10.50 19.92 -7.90
N VAL A 825 11.66 19.84 -8.52
CA VAL A 825 12.60 20.95 -8.69
C VAL A 825 12.86 21.12 -10.19
N GLY A 826 12.24 22.14 -10.78
CA GLY A 826 12.54 22.61 -12.14
C GLY A 826 13.51 23.79 -12.10
N SER A 827 13.89 24.33 -13.26
CA SER A 827 14.73 25.54 -13.33
C SER A 827 13.93 26.82 -13.08
N ASP A 828 12.62 26.83 -13.40
CA ASP A 828 11.75 27.99 -13.21
C ASP A 828 11.12 28.06 -11.80
N ARG A 829 10.84 26.90 -11.21
CA ARG A 829 10.17 26.78 -9.90
C ARG A 829 10.45 25.44 -9.25
N TYR A 830 10.17 25.37 -7.95
CA TYR A 830 10.05 24.10 -7.24
C TYR A 830 8.73 24.00 -6.47
N SER A 831 8.35 22.77 -6.12
CA SER A 831 7.26 22.51 -5.21
C SER A 831 7.62 21.46 -4.18
N ILE A 832 7.13 21.65 -2.96
CA ILE A 832 7.17 20.63 -1.90
C ILE A 832 5.76 20.20 -1.56
N ARG A 833 5.58 18.92 -1.27
CA ARG A 833 4.31 18.35 -0.82
C ARG A 833 4.44 17.98 0.64
N LEU A 834 3.60 18.61 1.47
CA LEU A 834 3.58 18.43 2.91
C LEU A 834 2.15 18.11 3.37
N THR A 835 1.97 17.24 4.36
CA THR A 835 0.76 17.28 5.19
C THR A 835 0.92 18.40 6.18
N LEU A 836 -0.09 19.28 6.29
CA LEU A 836 -0.17 20.31 7.32
C LEU A 836 -1.55 20.23 7.99
N LEU A 837 -1.56 19.92 9.28
CA LEU A 837 -2.78 19.77 10.09
C LEU A 837 -3.09 21.05 10.86
N GLU A 838 -3.23 22.17 10.16
CA GLU A 838 -3.45 23.50 10.75
C GLU A 838 -4.60 24.25 10.07
N THR A 839 -5.22 25.18 10.80
CA THR A 839 -6.31 25.99 10.25
C THR A 839 -5.77 27.02 9.23
N PRO A 840 -6.59 27.48 8.27
CA PRO A 840 -6.16 28.48 7.29
C PRO A 840 -5.56 29.75 7.93
N GLU A 841 -6.11 30.20 9.06
CA GLU A 841 -5.69 31.40 9.78
C GLU A 841 -4.28 31.21 10.38
N LYS A 842 -4.00 30.03 10.93
CA LYS A 842 -2.68 29.69 11.46
C LYS A 842 -1.66 29.47 10.35
N LEU A 843 -2.10 28.96 9.20
CA LEU A 843 -1.23 28.65 8.07
C LEU A 843 -0.51 29.89 7.53
N GLU A 844 -1.20 31.04 7.50
CA GLU A 844 -0.57 32.30 7.08
C GLU A 844 0.56 32.71 8.01
N ALA A 845 0.32 32.68 9.33
CA ALA A 845 1.36 32.98 10.32
C ALA A 845 2.53 31.98 10.28
N ILE A 846 2.26 30.70 9.99
CA ILE A 846 3.29 29.67 9.82
C ILE A 846 4.16 30.00 8.60
N VAL A 847 3.55 30.31 7.46
CA VAL A 847 4.26 30.69 6.23
C VAL A 847 5.20 31.86 6.49
N GLU A 848 4.74 32.90 7.18
CA GLU A 848 5.57 34.06 7.49
C GLU A 848 6.80 33.70 8.33
N ARG A 849 6.65 32.86 9.35
CA ARG A 849 7.78 32.42 10.18
C ARG A 849 8.73 31.52 9.40
N VAL A 850 8.21 30.64 8.56
CA VAL A 850 9.01 29.75 7.68
C VAL A 850 9.86 30.57 6.70
N GLU A 851 9.26 31.56 6.04
CA GLU A 851 9.99 32.47 5.14
C GLU A 851 11.03 33.31 5.89
N ALA A 852 10.68 33.85 7.06
CA ALA A 852 11.61 34.61 7.89
C ALA A 852 12.82 33.77 8.30
N ARG A 853 12.61 32.49 8.63
CA ARG A 853 13.67 31.56 8.99
C ARG A 853 14.57 31.19 7.80
N CYS A 854 13.99 31.01 6.61
CA CYS A 854 14.78 30.82 5.38
C CYS A 854 15.66 32.06 5.11
N ARG A 855 15.09 33.26 5.25
CA ARG A 855 15.82 34.52 5.07
C ARG A 855 16.97 34.67 6.06
N ALA A 856 16.76 34.34 7.33
CA ALA A 856 17.83 34.35 8.33
C ALA A 856 19.00 33.41 7.96
N ALA A 857 18.70 32.21 7.44
CA ALA A 857 19.73 31.28 6.96
C ALA A 857 20.49 31.80 5.72
N ILE A 858 19.82 32.53 4.83
CA ILE A 858 20.42 33.18 3.66
C ILE A 858 21.33 34.34 4.09
N GLU A 859 20.85 35.21 4.97
CA GLU A 859 21.61 36.36 5.50
C GLU A 859 22.84 35.92 6.29
N ALA A 860 22.80 34.75 6.93
CA ALA A 860 23.94 34.16 7.64
C ALA A 860 25.05 33.62 6.72
N LYS A 861 24.86 33.59 5.39
CA LYS A 861 25.86 33.16 4.40
C LYS A 861 26.48 31.79 4.70
N LEU A 862 25.64 30.86 5.14
CA LEU A 862 26.06 29.55 5.60
C LEU A 862 26.71 28.75 4.45
N PRO A 863 27.84 28.06 4.70
CA PRO A 863 28.44 27.18 3.72
C PRO A 863 27.58 25.93 3.51
N ILE A 864 27.58 25.42 2.28
CA ILE A 864 26.90 24.19 1.90
C ILE A 864 27.96 23.17 1.52
N VAL A 865 28.07 22.10 2.31
CA VAL A 865 29.06 21.04 2.15
C VAL A 865 28.33 19.76 1.77
N CYS A 866 28.85 19.04 0.79
CA CYS A 866 28.30 17.75 0.39
C CYS A 866 29.36 16.67 0.58
N GLN A 867 28.99 15.57 1.24
CA GLN A 867 29.93 14.49 1.60
C GLN A 867 29.39 13.14 1.17
N GLU A 868 30.25 12.30 0.63
CA GLU A 868 29.94 10.89 0.38
C GLU A 868 30.34 10.08 1.62
N MET A 869 29.42 9.24 2.09
CA MET A 869 29.57 8.48 3.34
C MET A 869 28.90 7.11 3.19
N GLU A 870 29.34 6.13 3.97
CA GLU A 870 28.63 4.86 4.08
C GLU A 870 27.30 5.07 4.84
N LEU A 871 26.23 4.45 4.35
CA LEU A 871 24.90 4.56 4.93
C LEU A 871 24.89 4.10 6.39
N ALA A 872 25.68 3.08 6.73
CA ALA A 872 25.86 2.62 8.10
C ALA A 872 26.27 3.76 9.05
N ASP A 873 27.27 4.56 8.67
CA ASP A 873 27.79 5.67 9.49
C ASP A 873 26.80 6.83 9.59
N VAL A 874 25.96 7.03 8.57
CA VAL A 874 24.93 8.09 8.56
C VAL A 874 23.71 7.69 9.40
N VAL A 875 23.35 6.41 9.44
CA VAL A 875 22.19 5.94 10.21
C VAL A 875 22.36 6.20 11.71
N GLU A 876 23.57 6.15 12.22
CA GLU A 876 23.90 6.50 13.61
C GLU A 876 23.71 7.99 13.93
N LYS A 877 23.58 8.85 12.91
CA LYS A 877 23.43 10.31 13.07
C LYS A 877 21.96 10.71 12.94
N SER A 878 21.24 10.67 14.06
CA SER A 878 19.80 10.97 14.13
C SER A 878 19.40 12.33 13.55
N PHE A 879 20.30 13.32 13.59
CA PHE A 879 20.07 14.66 13.06
C PHE A 879 20.15 14.76 11.52
N VAL A 880 20.64 13.72 10.84
CA VAL A 880 20.64 13.67 9.37
C VAL A 880 19.27 13.22 8.91
N LYS A 881 18.57 14.12 8.22
CA LYS A 881 17.22 13.87 7.72
C LYS A 881 17.25 12.81 6.64
N ARG A 882 16.42 11.79 6.84
CA ARG A 882 16.21 10.65 5.96
C ARG A 882 14.71 10.49 5.73
N PHE A 883 14.34 10.00 4.57
CA PHE A 883 12.94 9.71 4.26
C PHE A 883 12.72 8.20 4.36
N ALA A 884 11.89 7.78 5.32
CA ALA A 884 11.66 6.36 5.63
C ALA A 884 11.09 5.55 4.45
N TRP A 885 10.48 6.22 3.47
CA TRP A 885 9.94 5.62 2.25
C TRP A 885 10.95 5.60 1.09
N GLU A 886 12.16 6.12 1.25
CA GLU A 886 13.22 6.06 0.24
C GLU A 886 14.22 4.95 0.58
N SER A 887 14.69 4.25 -0.46
CA SER A 887 15.76 3.28 -0.34
C SER A 887 17.06 3.94 -0.77
N TYR A 888 18.08 3.83 0.08
CA TYR A 888 19.37 4.46 -0.12
C TYR A 888 20.45 3.43 -0.49
N PRO A 889 21.38 3.75 -1.40
CA PRO A 889 22.58 2.93 -1.66
C PRO A 889 23.45 2.77 -0.42
N GLN A 890 24.43 1.84 -0.46
CA GLN A 890 25.47 1.74 0.57
C GLN A 890 26.26 3.05 0.69
N LEU A 891 26.77 3.56 -0.44
CA LEU A 891 27.41 4.86 -0.47
C LEU A 891 26.37 5.95 -0.74
N VAL A 892 26.13 6.82 0.24
CA VAL A 892 25.16 7.92 0.18
C VAL A 892 25.84 9.28 0.16
N ARG A 893 25.12 10.28 -0.35
CA ARG A 893 25.55 11.67 -0.35
C ARG A 893 24.74 12.48 0.65
N VAL A 894 25.41 13.09 1.62
CA VAL A 894 24.81 13.96 2.64
C VAL A 894 25.03 15.41 2.23
N VAL A 895 23.97 16.21 2.19
CA VAL A 895 24.02 17.65 1.96
C VAL A 895 23.85 18.36 3.30
N CYS A 896 24.84 19.17 3.65
CA CYS A 896 24.96 19.86 4.92
C CYS A 896 24.94 21.37 4.70
N ILE A 897 24.00 22.07 5.33
CA ILE A 897 23.90 23.53 5.35
C ILE A 897 24.37 24.01 6.72
N GLY A 898 25.39 24.86 6.76
CA GLY A 898 25.96 25.40 8.01
C GLY A 898 27.33 24.86 8.38
N GLY A 899 27.87 23.89 7.66
CA GLY A 899 29.18 23.30 7.93
C GLY A 899 29.27 21.85 7.45
N ASP A 900 30.36 21.16 7.82
CA ASP A 900 30.46 19.72 7.67
C ASP A 900 29.57 18.97 8.67
N ILE A 901 29.43 17.66 8.47
CA ILE A 901 28.55 16.82 9.29
C ILE A 901 28.94 16.82 10.78
N GLU A 902 30.22 16.96 11.11
CA GLU A 902 30.69 17.04 12.50
C GLU A 902 30.32 18.38 13.15
N THR A 903 30.48 19.47 12.41
CA THR A 903 30.12 20.83 12.84
C THR A 903 28.63 20.91 13.11
N ILE A 904 27.81 20.35 12.22
CA ILE A 904 26.36 20.28 12.42
C ILE A 904 26.04 19.46 13.66
N GLY A 905 26.62 18.26 13.82
CA GLY A 905 26.36 17.39 14.96
C GLY A 905 26.66 18.03 16.33
N ARG A 906 27.67 18.92 16.41
CA ARG A 906 28.01 19.65 17.66
C ARG A 906 27.07 20.81 17.99
N SER A 907 26.25 21.27 17.04
CA SER A 907 25.51 22.55 17.16
C SER A 907 24.02 22.47 16.80
N ILE A 908 23.54 21.31 16.35
CA ILE A 908 22.16 21.12 15.88
C ILE A 908 21.12 21.14 17.02
N ASP A 909 21.53 20.86 18.26
CA ASP A 909 20.62 20.84 19.43
C ASP A 909 20.23 22.23 19.93
N SER A 910 20.83 23.30 19.39
CA SER A 910 20.41 24.66 19.70
C SER A 910 19.09 24.99 18.99
N PRO A 911 18.03 25.44 19.68
CA PRO A 911 16.77 25.88 19.06
C PRO A 911 16.93 27.05 18.08
N SER A 912 18.04 27.79 18.16
CA SER A 912 18.41 28.88 17.26
C SER A 912 19.30 28.44 16.10
N SER A 913 19.64 27.15 16.01
CA SER A 913 20.47 26.61 14.95
C SER A 913 19.82 26.85 13.59
N LEU A 914 20.62 27.33 12.63
CA LEU A 914 20.22 27.51 11.23
C LEU A 914 20.71 26.34 10.35
N TYR A 915 21.15 25.24 10.98
CA TYR A 915 21.84 24.15 10.30
C TYR A 915 20.89 23.04 9.89
N SER A 916 21.22 22.36 8.79
CA SER A 916 20.43 21.26 8.26
C SER A 916 21.33 20.22 7.60
N ALA A 917 21.02 18.94 7.79
CA ALA A 917 21.66 17.84 7.07
C ALA A 917 20.59 16.90 6.50
N GLU A 918 20.70 16.54 5.22
CA GLU A 918 19.73 15.68 4.53
C GLU A 918 20.44 14.75 3.53
N LEU A 919 20.00 13.51 3.41
CA LEU A 919 20.44 12.63 2.31
C LEU A 919 19.90 13.15 0.98
N CYS A 920 20.80 13.54 0.07
CA CYS A 920 20.40 14.10 -1.22
C CYS A 920 21.45 13.89 -2.32
N GLY A 921 21.00 13.31 -3.44
CA GLY A 921 21.80 13.12 -4.65
C GLY A 921 21.75 14.29 -5.65
N GLY A 922 21.07 15.39 -5.32
CA GLY A 922 20.92 16.58 -6.15
C GLY A 922 22.17 17.45 -6.27
N THR A 923 22.11 18.44 -7.14
CA THR A 923 23.14 19.50 -7.26
C THR A 923 22.77 20.71 -6.41
N HIS A 924 23.74 21.35 -5.77
CA HIS A 924 23.51 22.44 -4.81
C HIS A 924 24.49 23.59 -5.02
N VAL A 925 24.05 24.81 -4.73
CA VAL A 925 24.96 25.97 -4.58
C VAL A 925 25.87 25.79 -3.36
N HIS A 926 26.99 26.52 -3.31
CA HIS A 926 28.01 26.39 -2.28
C HIS A 926 27.74 27.23 -1.03
N GLN A 927 26.91 28.28 -1.11
CA GLN A 927 26.51 29.10 0.04
C GLN A 927 25.03 29.48 -0.01
N THR A 928 24.41 29.70 1.14
CA THR A 928 22.99 30.08 1.21
C THR A 928 22.71 31.44 0.60
N ASN A 929 23.66 32.37 0.62
CA ASN A 929 23.52 33.71 0.01
C ASN A 929 23.71 33.73 -1.52
N ASP A 930 23.93 32.57 -2.14
CA ASP A 930 23.73 32.41 -3.58
C ASP A 930 22.24 32.29 -3.94
N LEU A 931 21.36 32.22 -2.94
CA LEU A 931 19.93 32.46 -3.02
C LEU A 931 19.65 33.93 -2.68
N VAL A 932 18.73 34.56 -3.40
CA VAL A 932 18.29 35.93 -3.11
C VAL A 932 17.22 35.94 -2.02
N ASP A 933 16.16 35.15 -2.19
CA ASP A 933 15.09 34.95 -1.21
C ASP A 933 14.37 33.62 -1.48
N VAL A 934 13.56 33.17 -0.52
CA VAL A 934 12.66 32.03 -0.63
C VAL A 934 11.25 32.50 -0.29
N VAL A 935 10.35 32.47 -1.28
CA VAL A 935 9.00 33.05 -1.16
C VAL A 935 7.92 32.05 -1.57
N ILE A 936 7.01 31.72 -0.67
CA ILE A 936 5.88 30.84 -0.93
C ILE A 936 4.82 31.60 -1.72
N VAL A 937 4.78 31.39 -3.04
CA VAL A 937 3.81 32.11 -3.90
C VAL A 937 2.43 31.47 -3.93
N GLY A 938 2.31 30.20 -3.55
CA GLY A 938 1.01 29.55 -3.50
C GLY A 938 1.01 28.27 -2.69
N LEU A 939 -0.05 28.09 -1.90
CA LEU A 939 -0.35 26.85 -1.20
C LEU A 939 -1.60 26.23 -1.81
N ARG A 940 -1.45 25.03 -2.38
CA ARG A 940 -2.54 24.29 -3.00
C ARG A 940 -2.90 23.10 -2.14
N SER A 941 -4.17 22.97 -1.77
CA SER A 941 -4.66 21.72 -1.19
C SER A 941 -4.78 20.70 -2.32
N ARG A 942 -3.97 19.65 -2.33
CA ARG A 942 -4.22 18.49 -3.21
C ARG A 942 -5.34 17.63 -2.65
N ASN A 943 -5.31 17.43 -1.33
CA ASN A 943 -6.37 16.87 -0.49
C ASN A 943 -6.56 17.81 0.72
N GLN A 944 -7.55 17.61 1.60
CA GLN A 944 -7.75 18.48 2.76
C GLN A 944 -6.51 18.58 3.67
N ALA A 945 -5.81 17.45 3.89
CA ALA A 945 -4.62 17.37 4.74
C ALA A 945 -3.28 17.64 4.01
N VAL A 946 -3.18 17.30 2.71
CA VAL A 946 -1.93 17.47 1.93
C VAL A 946 -1.93 18.79 1.18
N LYS A 947 -0.98 19.67 1.53
CA LYS A 947 -0.70 20.95 0.91
C LYS A 947 0.53 20.85 0.01
N GLU A 948 0.45 21.44 -1.19
CA GLU A 948 1.55 21.62 -2.13
C GLU A 948 1.92 23.10 -2.15
N GLY A 949 3.11 23.43 -1.67
CA GLY A 949 3.68 24.78 -1.78
C GLY A 949 4.36 24.92 -3.14
N ILE A 950 4.02 25.95 -3.91
CA ILE A 950 4.73 26.34 -5.14
C ILE A 950 5.61 27.54 -4.78
N ILE A 951 6.89 27.47 -5.14
CA ILE A 951 7.90 28.49 -4.83
C ILE A 951 8.77 28.76 -6.07
N PRO A 952 8.82 30.00 -6.59
CA PRO A 952 9.86 30.46 -7.48
C PRO A 952 11.08 30.96 -6.68
N VAL A 953 12.27 30.80 -7.24
CA VAL A 953 13.45 31.52 -6.74
C VAL A 953 13.65 32.77 -7.59
N SER A 954 13.72 33.92 -6.94
CA SER A 954 13.95 35.21 -7.59
C SER A 954 15.45 35.40 -7.83
N SER A 955 16.02 34.86 -8.90
CA SER A 955 17.41 35.17 -9.29
C SER A 955 17.54 36.34 -10.30
N ASN A 956 16.44 37.02 -10.67
CA ASN A 956 16.40 38.30 -11.41
C ASN A 956 14.97 38.91 -11.34
N PRO A 957 14.72 40.21 -11.61
CA PRO A 957 13.41 40.84 -11.33
C PRO A 957 12.28 40.05 -12.02
N PRO A 958 11.17 39.81 -11.32
CA PRO A 958 10.16 38.84 -11.73
C PRO A 958 9.58 39.19 -13.10
N ARG A 959 9.73 38.30 -14.09
CA ARG A 959 8.81 38.27 -15.24
C ARG A 959 7.44 37.89 -14.68
N ILE A 960 6.54 38.87 -14.61
CA ILE A 960 5.20 38.74 -14.05
C ILE A 960 4.45 37.63 -14.80
N PHE A 961 4.20 36.50 -14.14
CA PHE A 961 3.36 35.43 -14.69
C PHE A 961 1.89 35.73 -14.42
N PHE A 962 1.19 36.36 -15.37
CA PHE A 962 -0.27 36.34 -15.39
C PHE A 962 -0.76 35.05 -16.07
N ARG A 963 -1.44 34.18 -15.32
CA ARG A 963 -2.39 33.22 -15.92
C ARG A 963 -3.69 33.24 -15.12
N PRO A 964 -4.86 33.35 -15.79
CA PRO A 964 -6.14 33.45 -15.11
C PRO A 964 -6.65 32.08 -14.65
N VAL A 965 -7.57 32.13 -13.68
CA VAL A 965 -8.67 31.19 -13.33
C VAL A 965 -8.66 30.64 -11.88
N CYS A 966 -9.65 31.16 -11.14
CA CYS A 966 -10.49 30.68 -10.03
C CYS A 966 -9.95 29.74 -8.92
N GLY A 967 -10.11 30.19 -7.66
CA GLY A 967 -10.30 29.33 -6.48
C GLY A 967 -9.11 29.17 -5.52
N HIS A 968 -8.23 30.16 -5.40
CA HIS A 968 -6.97 30.05 -4.66
C HIS A 968 -6.70 31.31 -3.82
N ILE A 969 -6.15 31.16 -2.61
CA ILE A 969 -5.57 32.26 -1.83
C ILE A 969 -4.19 32.55 -2.42
N TRP A 970 -4.04 33.70 -3.10
CA TRP A 970 -2.76 34.20 -3.60
C TRP A 970 -2.42 35.49 -2.85
N ARG A 971 -1.21 35.61 -2.29
CA ARG A 971 -0.70 36.85 -1.72
C ARG A 971 -0.10 37.70 -2.85
N ALA A 972 -0.74 38.82 -3.19
CA ALA A 972 -0.10 39.87 -3.99
C ALA A 972 0.59 40.85 -3.03
N ARG A 973 1.93 40.82 -2.94
CA ARG A 973 2.68 41.90 -2.28
C ARG A 973 2.90 43.03 -3.29
N GLY A 974 2.08 44.05 -3.21
CA GLY A 974 2.36 45.35 -3.81
C GLY A 974 3.31 46.14 -2.93
N GLN A 975 4.55 46.32 -3.40
CA GLN A 975 5.39 47.50 -3.17
C GLN A 975 6.66 47.36 -4.03
N ILE A 976 6.58 47.83 -5.28
CA ILE A 976 7.75 48.32 -6.03
C ILE A 976 7.36 49.73 -6.46
N THR A 977 7.53 50.68 -5.54
CA THR A 977 7.57 52.10 -5.86
C THR A 977 9.00 52.43 -6.28
N GLU A 978 9.27 52.37 -7.58
CA GLU A 978 10.16 53.33 -8.24
C GLU A 978 9.96 53.28 -9.75
N LEU A 979 9.62 54.45 -10.29
CA LEU A 979 9.36 54.71 -11.69
C LEU A 979 10.65 54.58 -12.51
N TRP A 980 10.59 53.82 -13.61
CA TRP A 980 11.29 54.20 -14.83
C TRP A 980 10.25 54.38 -15.93
N THR A 981 10.12 55.63 -16.35
CA THR A 981 9.26 56.10 -17.43
C THR A 981 9.79 55.65 -18.79
N THR A 982 8.84 55.65 -19.75
CA THR A 982 8.98 55.63 -21.22
C THR A 982 9.06 54.28 -21.95
N ASP A 983 8.04 54.09 -22.80
CA ASP A 983 7.97 53.33 -24.04
C ASP A 983 7.89 51.79 -24.03
N ALA A 984 6.66 51.26 -23.87
CA ALA A 984 6.16 50.12 -24.66
C ALA A 984 4.65 49.88 -24.44
N PHE A 985 3.78 50.81 -24.89
CA PHE A 985 2.35 50.56 -25.05
C PHE A 985 1.98 50.62 -26.54
N ARG A 986 2.12 49.49 -27.25
CA ARG A 986 1.38 49.23 -28.50
C ARG A 986 1.06 47.73 -28.61
N GLY A 987 -0.24 47.44 -28.62
CA GLY A 987 -0.78 46.17 -29.07
C GLY A 987 -1.39 45.33 -27.94
N VAL A 988 -2.69 45.51 -27.69
CA VAL A 988 -3.73 44.49 -27.95
C VAL A 988 -5.09 45.17 -27.69
N GLN A 989 -5.82 45.39 -28.79
CA GLN A 989 -7.22 45.79 -28.80
C GLN A 989 -8.12 44.56 -28.58
N GLN A 990 -9.33 44.85 -28.07
CA GLN A 990 -10.58 44.06 -28.15
C GLN A 990 -10.68 42.76 -27.33
N ILE A 991 -11.58 42.75 -26.34
CA ILE A 991 -12.90 42.10 -26.44
C ILE A 991 -13.88 42.77 -25.45
N ARG A 992 -15.10 42.96 -25.94
CA ARG A 992 -16.21 43.75 -25.40
C ARG A 992 -16.95 43.06 -24.24
N ARG A 993 -17.45 43.90 -23.33
CA ARG A 993 -18.78 43.96 -22.70
C ARG A 993 -19.62 42.66 -22.71
N TYR A 994 -19.97 42.17 -21.52
CA TYR A 994 -21.38 42.10 -21.08
C TYR A 994 -21.45 42.39 -19.58
N SER A 995 -22.35 43.30 -19.24
CA SER A 995 -22.64 43.88 -17.94
C SER A 995 -24.00 43.38 -17.44
N GLY A 996 -24.17 43.20 -16.12
CA GLY A 996 -25.49 43.34 -15.49
C GLY A 996 -25.73 42.59 -14.17
N GLY A 997 -25.90 43.34 -13.08
CA GLY A 997 -26.75 43.01 -11.91
C GLY A 997 -26.00 42.45 -10.69
N LEU A 998 -25.66 43.26 -9.67
CA LEU A 998 -26.48 43.65 -8.48
C LEU A 998 -26.84 42.43 -7.58
N TYR A 999 -26.73 42.37 -6.25
CA TYR A 999 -26.37 43.30 -5.16
C TYR A 999 -26.14 42.46 -3.88
N THR A 1000 -25.22 42.93 -3.02
CA THR A 1000 -25.18 42.87 -1.54
C THR A 1000 -25.38 41.57 -0.74
N GLY A 1001 -24.38 41.27 0.10
CA GLY A 1001 -24.41 40.28 1.19
C GLY A 1001 -22.99 39.91 1.61
#